data_AF-A0A969PPZ4-F1
#
_entry.id   AF-A0A969PPZ4-F1
#
_cell.length_a   1.000
_cell.length_b   1.000
_cell.length_c   1.000
_cell.angle_alpha   90.00
_cell.angle_beta   90.00
_cell.angle_gamma   90.00
#
_symmetry.space_group_name_H-M   'P 1'
#
loop_
_entity.id
_entity.type
_entity.pdbx_description
1 polymer ?
#
loop_
_entity_poly.entity_id
_entity_poly.type
_entity_poly.pdbx_seq_one_letter_code
_entity_poly.pdbx_strand_id
1 'polypeptide(L)'
;MRQTMKNLWQAITENRSAVNGELKPPARAYSGSNGYIVYLTYGSQDDRSTITFGVHSDYAKAIQLAFEARPQHTPILSLKLDVVTRIRERSVPTTFQQQDERISFKPGRDGIILDDRPDMLFIPEEVQAYQILKRGRVNESGLRHALSYRPQTAAMESSIKTPANVRVIRTTSYYIDSSGYYSLSNGQRKGFPLSEEKLEYAVKLASSNYFKHAVDANGRITYAYHPHTDSEADGYNILRHAGTAYSMLELYEWNRDQDILDAAARALEYLTSFSHEHTINGIAVNVIVEEDLIKLGGNGLAIVACAKYTQVTGDRKYVPFMQSLATWMEELQRDAPRFSIHKQEYSTGKVWDFESRYYPGEAILAMVRLYETDGDSRWLDYAEKETRYLIEVRDREADKATIPHDHWLLYGIYNLYQYRPLAIYRSHAFFIADAITESQFTDPDEVSREMLGYFHMDNPRPRSTPAACRSEGLGAASRLADQVKDRDRARRYRRSIHQAISFQLQMQLYPESVLYFPNKSLSLGAFRGNLRNWELRNDYTQHNISSILSYLRFVKAMSTTEKSSLQLIQTSFDAEKYPVYLRRSNRRVFLACIRRGADWTRLDGGRFELKKGRYTYTIEDGKVLDALNSPLAVRCIKRKEVTTGLLRSRELPAPENALFMKGISNELGTGLKSFYRSL
;
A
#
# COMPACT_ATOMS: atom_id res chain seq x y z
N MET A 1 0.49 -18.35 -22.39
CA MET A 1 0.23 -18.31 -20.93
C MET A 1 -1.23 -18.28 -20.54
N ARG A 2 -2.04 -17.25 -20.88
CA ARG A 2 -3.49 -17.28 -20.54
C ARG A 2 -4.18 -18.55 -21.03
N GLN A 3 -3.96 -18.95 -22.29
CA GLN A 3 -4.50 -20.19 -22.83
C GLN A 3 -3.96 -21.44 -22.12
N THR A 4 -2.66 -21.48 -21.84
CA THR A 4 -2.01 -22.55 -21.06
C THR A 4 -2.68 -22.76 -19.70
N MET A 5 -2.93 -21.68 -18.96
CA MET A 5 -3.62 -21.75 -17.66
C MET A 5 -5.08 -22.17 -17.81
N LYS A 6 -5.78 -21.74 -18.87
CA LYS A 6 -7.14 -22.21 -19.15
C LYS A 6 -7.18 -23.70 -19.45
N ASN A 7 -6.24 -24.22 -20.24
CA ASN A 7 -6.16 -25.66 -20.55
C ASN A 7 -5.89 -26.48 -19.28
N LEU A 8 -4.96 -26.02 -18.44
CA LEU A 8 -4.68 -26.63 -17.13
C LEU A 8 -5.94 -26.62 -16.24
N TRP A 9 -6.58 -25.46 -16.12
CA TRP A 9 -7.80 -25.31 -15.31
C TRP A 9 -8.93 -26.22 -15.81
N GLN A 10 -9.16 -26.27 -17.12
CA GLN A 10 -10.14 -27.15 -17.73
C GLN A 10 -9.84 -28.62 -17.44
N ALA A 11 -8.58 -29.04 -17.54
CA ALA A 11 -8.18 -30.41 -17.24
C ALA A 11 -8.45 -30.79 -15.76
N ILE A 12 -8.28 -29.84 -14.84
CA ILE A 12 -8.63 -30.01 -13.41
C ILE A 12 -10.15 -30.13 -13.25
N THR A 13 -10.91 -29.17 -13.76
CA THR A 13 -12.37 -29.11 -13.55
C THR A 13 -13.12 -30.26 -14.21
N GLU A 14 -12.58 -30.80 -15.30
CA GLU A 14 -13.16 -31.96 -16.01
C GLU A 14 -12.51 -33.29 -15.59
N ASN A 15 -11.66 -33.29 -14.56
CA ASN A 15 -10.97 -34.46 -14.03
C ASN A 15 -10.24 -35.30 -15.10
N ARG A 16 -9.55 -34.63 -16.03
CA ARG A 16 -8.79 -35.30 -17.10
C ARG A 16 -7.47 -35.85 -16.58
N SER A 17 -6.99 -36.97 -17.13
CA SER A 17 -5.67 -37.52 -16.81
C SER A 17 -4.51 -36.68 -17.37
N ALA A 18 -4.75 -35.94 -18.47
CA ALA A 18 -3.75 -35.11 -19.13
C ALA A 18 -4.25 -33.73 -19.55
N VAL A 19 -3.31 -32.82 -19.78
CA VAL A 19 -3.58 -31.46 -20.25
C VAL A 19 -3.58 -31.43 -21.78
N ASN A 20 -4.74 -31.16 -22.37
CA ASN A 20 -4.89 -31.05 -23.82
C ASN A 20 -4.65 -29.62 -24.31
N GLY A 21 -4.20 -29.49 -25.56
CA GLY A 21 -4.00 -28.22 -26.25
C GLY A 21 -2.58 -27.65 -26.12
N GLU A 22 -2.36 -26.49 -26.74
CA GLU A 22 -1.00 -25.95 -26.90
C GLU A 22 -0.43 -25.35 -25.59
N LEU A 23 0.69 -25.91 -25.13
CA LEU A 23 1.43 -25.44 -23.95
C LEU A 23 2.76 -24.81 -24.38
N LYS A 24 2.78 -23.47 -24.46
CA LYS A 24 3.97 -22.70 -24.85
C LYS A 24 4.67 -22.07 -23.64
N PRO A 25 6.02 -22.09 -23.58
CA PRO A 25 6.75 -21.41 -22.52
C PRO A 25 6.59 -19.88 -22.63
N PRO A 26 6.66 -19.14 -21.51
CA PRO A 26 6.80 -17.69 -21.56
C PRO A 26 8.16 -17.28 -22.15
N ALA A 27 8.24 -16.10 -22.75
CA ALA A 27 9.43 -15.63 -23.49
C ALA A 27 10.75 -15.61 -22.70
N ARG A 28 10.70 -15.60 -21.37
CA ARG A 28 11.88 -15.61 -20.49
C ARG A 28 12.08 -16.93 -19.75
N ALA A 29 11.38 -17.99 -20.14
CA ALA A 29 11.56 -19.30 -19.51
C ALA A 29 13.02 -19.74 -19.66
N TYR A 30 13.60 -20.23 -18.57
CA TYR A 30 14.95 -20.77 -18.57
C TYR A 30 14.93 -22.18 -19.18
N SER A 31 15.74 -22.40 -20.20
CA SER A 31 16.02 -23.72 -20.78
C SER A 31 17.53 -23.96 -20.78
N GLY A 32 18.06 -24.42 -19.65
CA GLY A 32 19.47 -24.77 -19.49
C GLY A 32 19.72 -26.28 -19.63
N SER A 33 20.86 -26.75 -19.13
CA SER A 33 21.23 -28.18 -19.10
C SER A 33 20.17 -29.09 -18.46
N ASN A 34 19.40 -28.55 -17.52
CA ASN A 34 18.35 -29.27 -16.79
C ASN A 34 16.98 -29.19 -17.48
N GLY A 35 16.85 -28.55 -18.65
CA GLY A 35 15.57 -28.30 -19.32
C GLY A 35 14.73 -27.21 -18.65
N TYR A 36 13.44 -27.17 -18.97
CA TYR A 36 12.46 -26.29 -18.33
C TYR A 36 12.09 -26.83 -16.95
N ILE A 37 12.00 -25.94 -15.96
CA ILE A 37 11.58 -26.26 -14.61
C ILE A 37 10.29 -25.48 -14.31
N VAL A 38 9.23 -26.20 -13.98
CA VAL A 38 7.90 -25.64 -13.69
C VAL A 38 7.34 -26.22 -12.38
N TYR A 39 6.57 -25.41 -11.66
CA TYR A 39 5.85 -25.82 -10.46
C TYR A 39 4.36 -25.52 -10.61
N LEU A 40 3.53 -26.45 -10.17
CA LEU A 40 2.08 -26.26 -10.06
C LEU A 40 1.71 -26.29 -8.58
N THR A 41 1.09 -25.21 -8.11
CA THR A 41 0.54 -25.10 -6.76
C THR A 41 -0.98 -25.18 -6.86
N TYR A 42 -1.55 -26.21 -6.24
CA TYR A 42 -2.99 -26.48 -6.23
C TYR A 42 -3.59 -25.94 -4.94
N GLY A 43 -4.36 -24.85 -5.07
CA GLY A 43 -5.06 -24.25 -3.94
C GLY A 43 -6.31 -25.03 -3.56
N SER A 44 -6.42 -25.36 -2.28
CA SER A 44 -7.64 -25.88 -1.63
C SER A 44 -8.28 -24.81 -0.75
N GLN A 45 -9.42 -25.12 -0.14
CA GLN A 45 -10.16 -24.19 0.73
C GLN A 45 -9.38 -23.85 2.01
N ASP A 46 -9.21 -24.83 2.88
CA ASP A 46 -8.71 -24.58 4.24
C ASP A 46 -7.25 -25.04 4.43
N ASP A 47 -6.82 -26.08 3.71
CA ASP A 47 -5.46 -26.61 3.85
C ASP A 47 -4.41 -25.81 3.09
N ARG A 48 -3.16 -25.90 3.52
CA ARG A 48 -2.03 -25.43 2.71
C ARG A 48 -2.05 -26.10 1.32
N SER A 49 -1.72 -25.32 0.30
CA SER A 49 -1.74 -25.78 -1.10
C SER A 49 -0.68 -26.85 -1.34
N THR A 50 -1.03 -27.85 -2.15
CA THR A 50 -0.09 -28.88 -2.60
C THR A 50 0.75 -28.36 -3.75
N ILE A 51 2.07 -28.59 -3.73
CA ILE A 51 2.99 -28.18 -4.78
C ILE A 51 3.56 -29.41 -5.47
N THR A 52 3.50 -29.43 -6.80
CA THR A 52 4.18 -30.41 -7.65
C THR A 52 5.13 -29.72 -8.61
N PHE A 53 6.02 -30.48 -9.24
CA PHE A 53 6.99 -29.93 -10.17
C PHE A 53 7.24 -30.87 -11.34
N GLY A 54 7.76 -30.31 -12.42
CA GLY A 54 8.17 -31.05 -13.59
C GLY A 54 9.42 -30.46 -14.23
N VAL A 55 10.29 -31.34 -14.69
CA VAL A 55 11.57 -30.99 -15.30
C VAL A 55 11.73 -31.78 -16.58
N HIS A 56 11.83 -31.07 -17.71
CA HIS A 56 11.98 -31.71 -19.01
C HIS A 56 12.52 -30.72 -20.07
N SER A 57 13.25 -31.21 -21.07
CA SER A 57 13.79 -30.38 -22.17
C SER A 57 12.70 -29.75 -23.04
N ASP A 58 11.59 -30.45 -23.22
CA ASP A 58 10.32 -29.96 -23.77
C ASP A 58 9.40 -29.38 -22.68
N TYR A 59 8.90 -28.16 -22.89
CA TYR A 59 8.08 -27.44 -21.91
C TYR A 59 6.71 -28.07 -21.67
N ALA A 60 6.05 -28.59 -22.70
CA ALA A 60 4.73 -29.21 -22.55
C ALA A 60 4.82 -30.48 -21.71
N LYS A 61 5.85 -31.29 -21.94
CA LYS A 61 6.15 -32.47 -21.11
C LYS A 61 6.49 -32.09 -19.66
N ALA A 62 7.24 -31.02 -19.43
CA ALA A 62 7.50 -30.54 -18.06
C ALA A 62 6.20 -30.18 -17.32
N ILE A 63 5.26 -29.48 -17.98
CA ILE A 63 3.95 -29.17 -17.41
C ILE A 63 3.14 -30.45 -17.16
N GLN A 64 3.15 -31.40 -18.10
CA GLN A 64 2.42 -32.66 -17.97
C GLN A 64 2.91 -33.49 -16.78
N LEU A 65 4.23 -33.60 -16.58
CA LEU A 65 4.82 -34.27 -15.41
C LEU A 65 4.39 -33.62 -14.09
N ALA A 66 4.40 -32.29 -14.02
CA ALA A 66 3.90 -31.58 -12.84
C ALA A 66 2.39 -31.82 -12.62
N PHE A 67 1.61 -31.91 -13.71
CA PHE A 67 0.16 -32.10 -13.66
C PHE A 67 -0.28 -33.51 -13.26
N GLU A 68 0.46 -34.53 -13.68
CA GLU A 68 0.19 -35.93 -13.34
C GLU A 68 0.44 -36.21 -11.85
N ALA A 69 1.39 -35.50 -11.24
CA ALA A 69 1.72 -35.61 -9.82
C ALA A 69 0.72 -34.90 -8.87
N ARG A 70 -0.37 -34.32 -9.39
CA ARG A 70 -1.35 -33.54 -8.62
C ARG A 70 -2.06 -34.40 -7.54
N PRO A 71 -2.63 -33.77 -6.49
CA PRO A 71 -3.51 -34.47 -5.57
C PRO A 71 -4.78 -34.97 -6.28
N GLN A 72 -5.16 -36.23 -6.06
CA GLN A 72 -6.31 -36.88 -6.73
C GLN A 72 -7.62 -36.79 -5.93
N HIS A 73 -7.55 -36.60 -4.61
CA HIS A 73 -8.72 -36.69 -3.71
C HIS A 73 -9.05 -35.37 -3.00
N THR A 74 -8.36 -34.28 -3.34
CA THR A 74 -8.56 -32.97 -2.72
C THR A 74 -9.22 -32.03 -3.72
N PRO A 75 -10.34 -31.36 -3.37
CA PRO A 75 -10.92 -30.33 -4.23
C PRO A 75 -9.92 -29.21 -4.51
N ILE A 76 -9.71 -28.93 -5.80
CA ILE A 76 -8.80 -27.87 -6.26
C ILE A 76 -9.66 -26.64 -6.62
N LEU A 77 -9.48 -25.56 -5.87
CA LEU A 77 -10.20 -24.29 -6.05
C LEU A 77 -9.39 -23.27 -6.87
N SER A 78 -8.08 -23.44 -6.95
CA SER A 78 -7.22 -22.57 -7.75
C SER A 78 -5.92 -23.26 -8.16
N LEU A 79 -5.25 -22.69 -9.15
CA LEU A 79 -3.98 -23.17 -9.65
C LEU A 79 -3.01 -22.01 -9.86
N LYS A 80 -1.79 -22.15 -9.34
CA LYS A 80 -0.66 -21.29 -9.69
C LYS A 80 0.39 -22.08 -10.45
N LEU A 81 0.88 -21.52 -11.55
CA LEU A 81 2.02 -22.01 -12.31
C LEU A 81 3.20 -21.06 -12.11
N ASP A 82 4.29 -21.58 -11.56
CA ASP A 82 5.58 -20.89 -11.50
C ASP A 82 6.54 -21.48 -12.54
N VAL A 83 7.10 -20.61 -13.39
CA VAL A 83 8.09 -20.99 -14.41
C VAL A 83 9.43 -20.36 -14.05
N VAL A 84 10.48 -21.16 -13.93
CA VAL A 84 11.84 -20.64 -13.70
C VAL A 84 12.30 -19.86 -14.93
N THR A 85 12.75 -18.62 -14.72
CA THR A 85 13.18 -17.70 -15.79
C THR A 85 14.66 -17.38 -15.76
N ARG A 86 15.29 -17.61 -14.61
CA ARG A 86 16.72 -17.39 -14.43
C ARG A 86 17.22 -18.26 -13.30
N ILE A 87 18.37 -18.86 -13.52
CA ILE A 87 19.19 -19.47 -12.47
C ILE A 87 20.49 -18.66 -12.45
N ARG A 88 20.86 -18.14 -11.28
CA ARG A 88 22.17 -17.54 -11.04
C ARG A 88 23.01 -18.59 -10.35
N GLU A 89 24.04 -19.06 -11.05
CA GLU A 89 25.02 -19.99 -10.51
C GLU A 89 25.85 -19.26 -9.45
N ARG A 90 25.83 -19.80 -8.23
CA ARG A 90 26.85 -19.50 -7.24
C ARG A 90 27.02 -20.74 -6.36
N SER A 91 28.01 -21.56 -6.70
CA SER A 91 28.43 -22.70 -5.89
C SER A 91 29.13 -22.17 -4.65
N VAL A 92 28.38 -21.85 -3.60
CA VAL A 92 28.96 -21.58 -2.28
C VAL A 92 28.65 -22.80 -1.41
N PRO A 93 29.66 -23.57 -0.97
CA PRO A 93 29.48 -24.53 0.12
C PRO A 93 28.98 -23.77 1.34
N THR A 94 27.71 -23.89 1.68
CA THR A 94 27.10 -23.04 2.72
C THR A 94 26.93 -23.86 3.98
N THR A 95 28.00 -24.29 4.66
CA THR A 95 27.88 -24.91 6.01
C THR A 95 27.01 -24.03 6.92
N PHE A 96 26.11 -24.63 7.72
CA PHE A 96 25.24 -23.88 8.64
C PHE A 96 26.06 -23.03 9.63
N GLN A 97 27.36 -23.34 9.76
CA GLN A 97 28.28 -22.76 10.75
C GLN A 97 29.46 -21.92 10.19
N GLN A 98 29.80 -21.90 8.88
CA GLN A 98 30.87 -20.99 8.39
C GLN A 98 30.34 -19.60 8.02
N GLN A 99 31.00 -18.58 8.58
CA GLN A 99 30.46 -17.22 8.73
C GLN A 99 30.79 -16.25 7.59
N ASP A 100 31.67 -16.58 6.64
CA ASP A 100 32.28 -15.54 5.80
C ASP A 100 31.56 -15.26 4.47
N GLU A 101 30.95 -16.26 3.82
CA GLU A 101 30.27 -16.04 2.53
C GLU A 101 28.75 -15.85 2.66
N ARG A 102 28.23 -14.80 2.00
CA ARG A 102 26.81 -14.48 1.97
C ARG A 102 26.22 -14.64 0.58
N ILE A 103 25.08 -15.33 0.51
CA ILE A 103 24.26 -15.43 -0.70
C ILE A 103 23.67 -14.05 -1.00
N SER A 104 24.01 -13.51 -2.17
CA SER A 104 23.40 -12.28 -2.68
C SER A 104 22.01 -12.62 -3.19
N PHE A 105 20.97 -12.17 -2.48
CA PHE A 105 19.58 -12.40 -2.85
C PHE A 105 18.74 -11.14 -2.61
N LYS A 106 17.62 -11.04 -3.33
CA LYS A 106 16.60 -10.02 -3.13
C LYS A 106 15.37 -10.64 -2.46
N PRO A 107 15.09 -10.34 -1.17
CA PRO A 107 13.91 -10.84 -0.48
C PRO A 107 12.62 -10.56 -1.26
N GLY A 108 11.75 -11.56 -1.34
CA GLY A 108 10.47 -11.49 -2.06
C GLY A 108 10.58 -11.50 -3.59
N ARG A 109 11.79 -11.52 -4.17
CA ARG A 109 11.99 -11.58 -5.63
C ARG A 109 12.78 -12.79 -6.10
N ASP A 110 13.72 -13.23 -5.28
CA ASP A 110 14.60 -14.35 -5.60
C ASP A 110 14.18 -15.56 -4.73
N GLY A 111 14.05 -16.71 -5.38
CA GLY A 111 13.90 -18.02 -4.74
C GLY A 111 15.24 -18.76 -4.70
N ILE A 112 15.25 -20.00 -4.23
CA ILE A 112 16.46 -20.83 -4.20
C ILE A 112 16.21 -22.26 -4.66
N ILE A 113 17.24 -22.90 -5.19
CA ILE A 113 17.34 -24.35 -5.36
C ILE A 113 18.48 -24.82 -4.47
N LEU A 114 18.23 -25.80 -3.61
CA LEU A 114 19.27 -26.44 -2.79
C LEU A 114 19.76 -27.71 -3.48
N ASP A 115 21.07 -27.94 -3.44
CA ASP A 115 21.74 -29.15 -3.94
C ASP A 115 21.38 -29.55 -5.38
N ASP A 116 21.03 -28.56 -6.20
CA ASP A 116 20.61 -28.74 -7.60
C ASP A 116 19.41 -29.68 -7.77
N ARG A 117 18.64 -29.86 -6.69
CA ARG A 117 17.46 -30.70 -6.61
C ARG A 117 16.18 -29.90 -6.89
N PRO A 118 15.46 -30.17 -7.99
CA PRO A 118 14.21 -29.48 -8.30
C PRO A 118 13.13 -29.65 -7.21
N ASP A 119 13.11 -30.79 -6.53
CA ASP A 119 12.22 -31.02 -5.38
C ASP A 119 12.60 -30.19 -4.14
N MET A 120 13.80 -29.61 -4.11
CA MET A 120 14.33 -28.69 -3.10
C MET A 120 14.40 -27.24 -3.62
N LEU A 121 13.56 -26.90 -4.61
CA LEU A 121 13.33 -25.51 -5.01
C LEU A 121 12.30 -24.88 -4.09
N PHE A 122 12.61 -23.68 -3.62
CA PHE A 122 11.69 -22.81 -2.89
C PHE A 122 11.49 -21.52 -3.70
N ILE A 123 10.23 -21.22 -4.02
CA ILE A 123 9.88 -20.00 -4.76
C ILE A 123 10.13 -18.75 -3.88
N PRO A 124 10.24 -17.54 -4.47
CA PRO A 124 10.52 -16.31 -3.72
C PRO A 124 9.60 -16.10 -2.51
N GLU A 125 8.33 -16.46 -2.64
CA GLU A 125 7.30 -16.38 -1.59
C GLU A 125 7.63 -17.31 -0.43
N GLU A 126 7.98 -18.59 -0.67
CA GLU A 126 8.40 -19.54 0.36
C GLU A 126 9.71 -19.12 1.06
N VAL A 127 10.71 -18.67 0.29
CA VAL A 127 12.00 -18.21 0.85
C VAL A 127 11.81 -17.04 1.80
N GLN A 128 10.95 -16.09 1.41
CA GLN A 128 10.61 -14.95 2.25
C GLN A 128 9.76 -15.36 3.45
N ALA A 129 8.79 -16.23 3.21
CA ALA A 129 7.79 -16.68 4.18
C ALA A 129 8.44 -17.33 5.39
N TYR A 130 9.18 -18.40 5.15
CA TYR A 130 9.80 -19.19 6.20
C TYR A 130 11.18 -18.65 6.59
N GLN A 131 11.56 -17.47 6.07
CA GLN A 131 12.88 -16.89 6.27
C GLN A 131 14.02 -17.88 5.97
N ILE A 132 13.85 -18.72 4.93
CA ILE A 132 14.82 -19.76 4.55
C ILE A 132 16.20 -19.13 4.31
N LEU A 133 16.23 -17.90 3.79
CA LEU A 133 17.43 -17.06 3.77
C LEU A 133 17.31 -15.89 4.74
N LYS A 134 18.19 -15.83 5.75
CA LYS A 134 18.31 -14.72 6.69
C LYS A 134 19.68 -14.08 6.57
N ARG A 135 19.72 -12.79 6.20
CA ARG A 135 20.98 -12.04 5.98
C ARG A 135 21.95 -12.72 5.00
N GLY A 136 21.40 -13.42 4.00
CA GLY A 136 22.17 -14.13 2.97
C GLY A 136 22.70 -15.49 3.41
N ARG A 137 22.17 -16.07 4.49
CA ARG A 137 22.54 -17.40 4.99
C ARG A 137 21.32 -18.29 5.08
N VAL A 138 21.49 -19.58 4.84
CA VAL A 138 20.42 -20.58 5.03
C VAL A 138 20.08 -20.64 6.52
N ASN A 139 18.83 -20.39 6.85
CA ASN A 139 18.29 -20.51 8.20
C ASN A 139 17.71 -21.92 8.35
N GLU A 140 18.34 -22.74 9.20
CA GLU A 140 17.94 -24.12 9.40
C GLU A 140 16.49 -24.25 9.89
N SER A 141 16.07 -23.46 10.88
CA SER A 141 14.70 -23.55 11.41
C SER A 141 13.67 -23.18 10.34
N GLY A 142 13.97 -22.15 9.55
CA GLY A 142 13.15 -21.73 8.41
C GLY A 142 13.06 -22.78 7.32
N LEU A 143 14.19 -23.43 6.99
CA LEU A 143 14.23 -24.50 6.00
C LEU A 143 13.46 -25.75 6.47
N ARG A 144 13.68 -26.18 7.72
CA ARG A 144 12.95 -27.30 8.33
C ARG A 144 11.45 -27.03 8.34
N HIS A 145 11.07 -25.83 8.77
CA HIS A 145 9.68 -25.40 8.77
C HIS A 145 9.09 -25.34 7.35
N ALA A 146 9.84 -24.94 6.33
CA ALA A 146 9.33 -24.99 4.95
C ALA A 146 9.13 -26.44 4.45
N LEU A 147 10.02 -27.35 4.86
CA LEU A 147 10.04 -28.75 4.46
C LEU A 147 9.00 -29.60 5.18
N SER A 148 8.64 -29.31 6.43
CA SER A 148 7.64 -30.07 7.19
C SER A 148 6.25 -30.11 6.53
N TYR A 149 6.00 -29.26 5.54
CA TYR A 149 4.75 -29.22 4.77
C TYR A 149 4.87 -29.77 3.34
N ARG A 150 5.98 -30.42 2.97
CA ARG A 150 6.08 -31.10 1.68
C ARG A 150 5.66 -32.58 1.82
N PRO A 151 4.93 -33.17 0.87
CA PRO A 151 4.45 -34.56 1.01
C PRO A 151 5.54 -35.64 1.09
N GLN A 152 6.79 -35.33 0.72
CA GLN A 152 7.89 -36.30 0.56
C GLN A 152 8.95 -36.22 1.67
N THR A 153 8.72 -35.46 2.75
CA THR A 153 9.83 -34.97 3.58
C THR A 153 9.95 -35.52 4.99
N ALA A 154 9.09 -36.42 5.50
CA ALA A 154 9.35 -37.01 6.82
C ALA A 154 10.74 -37.70 6.89
N ALA A 155 11.15 -38.39 5.81
CA ALA A 155 12.49 -38.96 5.68
C ALA A 155 13.58 -37.91 5.35
N MET A 156 13.28 -36.89 4.54
CA MET A 156 14.23 -35.81 4.24
C MET A 156 14.53 -34.95 5.47
N GLU A 157 13.53 -34.62 6.29
CA GLU A 157 13.63 -33.77 7.48
C GLU A 157 14.61 -34.31 8.51
N SER A 158 14.55 -35.62 8.76
CA SER A 158 15.50 -36.35 9.64
C SER A 158 16.95 -36.38 9.11
N SER A 159 17.16 -36.12 7.82
CA SER A 159 18.45 -36.23 7.13
C SER A 159 18.94 -34.91 6.52
N ILE A 160 18.28 -33.77 6.78
CA ILE A 160 18.72 -32.44 6.32
C ILE A 160 20.09 -32.17 6.91
N LYS A 161 21.11 -32.40 6.09
CA LYS A 161 22.44 -31.82 6.26
C LYS A 161 22.40 -30.40 5.75
N THR A 162 23.43 -29.64 6.08
CA THR A 162 23.68 -28.40 5.37
C THR A 162 23.68 -28.61 3.85
N PRO A 163 22.93 -27.81 3.07
CA PRO A 163 23.04 -27.85 1.62
C PRO A 163 24.48 -27.54 1.16
N ALA A 164 25.01 -28.39 0.29
CA ALA A 164 26.31 -28.24 -0.34
C ALA A 164 26.29 -27.18 -1.45
N ASN A 165 25.14 -26.97 -2.10
CA ASN A 165 24.98 -25.95 -3.14
C ASN A 165 23.68 -25.16 -2.96
N VAL A 166 23.72 -23.86 -3.24
CA VAL A 166 22.54 -22.99 -3.24
C VAL A 166 22.53 -22.11 -4.48
N ARG A 167 21.62 -22.40 -5.43
CA ARG A 167 21.41 -21.54 -6.60
C ARG A 167 20.27 -20.57 -6.36
N VAL A 168 20.48 -19.31 -6.74
CA VAL A 168 19.46 -18.27 -6.65
C VAL A 168 18.65 -18.24 -7.94
N ILE A 169 17.33 -18.32 -7.83
CA ILE A 169 16.42 -18.38 -8.98
C ILE A 169 15.46 -17.20 -9.04
N ARG A 170 14.85 -17.02 -10.22
CA ARG A 170 13.67 -16.16 -10.40
C ARG A 170 12.59 -16.90 -11.14
N THR A 171 11.35 -16.66 -10.74
CA THR A 171 10.17 -17.19 -11.39
C THR A 171 9.39 -16.08 -12.10
N THR A 172 8.62 -16.47 -13.11
CA THR A 172 7.42 -15.75 -13.50
C THR A 172 6.24 -16.64 -13.15
N SER A 173 5.19 -16.06 -12.60
CA SER A 173 4.08 -16.84 -12.07
C SER A 173 2.74 -16.43 -12.67
N TYR A 174 1.84 -17.38 -12.76
CA TYR A 174 0.50 -17.23 -13.32
C TYR A 174 -0.48 -17.91 -12.39
N TYR A 175 -1.63 -17.30 -12.16
CA TYR A 175 -2.66 -17.84 -11.27
C TYR A 175 -4.00 -17.88 -12.00
N ILE A 176 -4.81 -18.90 -11.71
CA ILE A 176 -6.17 -19.02 -12.20
C ILE A 176 -7.06 -19.66 -11.14
N ASP A 177 -8.27 -19.14 -11.02
CA ASP A 177 -9.37 -19.73 -10.26
C ASP A 177 -10.68 -19.52 -11.03
N SER A 178 -11.81 -19.78 -10.37
CA SER A 178 -13.15 -19.54 -10.93
C SER A 178 -13.41 -18.08 -11.31
N SER A 179 -12.71 -17.12 -10.71
CA SER A 179 -12.84 -15.69 -11.01
C SER A 179 -11.98 -15.26 -12.20
N GLY A 180 -10.92 -15.99 -12.50
CA GLY A 180 -10.21 -15.89 -13.78
C GLY A 180 -8.69 -15.92 -13.67
N TYR A 181 -8.03 -15.51 -14.76
CA TYR A 181 -6.58 -15.58 -14.92
C TYR A 181 -5.87 -14.29 -14.53
N TYR A 182 -4.76 -14.43 -13.80
CA TYR A 182 -3.90 -13.35 -13.34
C TYR A 182 -2.43 -13.66 -13.63
N SER A 183 -1.70 -12.66 -14.16
CA SER A 183 -0.24 -12.71 -14.28
C SER A 183 0.36 -12.10 -13.02
N LEU A 184 1.36 -12.77 -12.44
CA LEU A 184 1.97 -12.35 -11.19
C LEU A 184 3.41 -11.85 -11.39
N SER A 185 3.82 -10.93 -10.54
CA SER A 185 5.20 -10.49 -10.34
C SER A 185 5.51 -10.60 -8.86
N ASN A 186 6.49 -11.42 -8.46
CA ASN A 186 6.86 -11.53 -7.05
C ASN A 186 5.65 -11.85 -6.14
N GLY A 187 4.78 -12.77 -6.56
CA GLY A 187 3.53 -13.10 -5.87
C GLY A 187 2.40 -12.06 -5.94
N GLN A 188 2.55 -10.97 -6.72
CA GLN A 188 1.60 -9.86 -6.80
C GLN A 188 0.97 -9.73 -8.19
N ARG A 189 -0.33 -9.38 -8.29
CA ARG A 189 -1.02 -9.18 -9.58
C ARG A 189 -0.38 -8.04 -10.40
N LYS A 190 0.03 -8.31 -11.65
CA LYS A 190 0.57 -7.31 -12.59
C LYS A 190 -0.52 -6.49 -13.27
N GLY A 191 -0.26 -5.21 -13.48
CA GLY A 191 -0.98 -4.40 -14.48
C GLY A 191 -2.46 -4.16 -14.17
N PHE A 192 -2.83 -4.11 -12.90
CA PHE A 192 -4.22 -3.86 -12.51
C PHE A 192 -4.45 -2.37 -12.26
N PRO A 193 -5.00 -1.60 -13.23
CA PRO A 193 -5.46 -0.26 -12.95
C PRO A 193 -6.49 -0.30 -11.83
N LEU A 194 -6.51 0.75 -11.03
CA LEU A 194 -7.49 0.95 -9.99
C LEU A 194 -8.83 1.21 -10.68
N SER A 195 -9.83 0.44 -10.28
CA SER A 195 -11.22 0.60 -10.71
C SER A 195 -12.10 0.56 -9.47
N GLU A 196 -13.33 1.03 -9.61
CA GLU A 196 -14.35 0.90 -8.56
C GLU A 196 -14.51 -0.56 -8.14
N GLU A 197 -14.73 -1.47 -9.09
CA GLU A 197 -14.84 -2.91 -8.84
C GLU A 197 -13.66 -3.48 -8.06
N LYS A 198 -12.43 -3.04 -8.37
CA LYS A 198 -11.23 -3.53 -7.66
C LYS A 198 -11.19 -3.03 -6.22
N LEU A 199 -11.57 -1.78 -5.99
CA LEU A 199 -11.65 -1.21 -4.65
C LEU A 199 -12.73 -1.93 -3.83
N GLU A 200 -13.91 -2.17 -4.43
CA GLU A 200 -14.98 -2.93 -3.80
C GLU A 200 -14.57 -4.37 -3.50
N TYR A 201 -13.87 -5.02 -4.43
CA TYR A 201 -13.33 -6.35 -4.21
C TYR A 201 -12.30 -6.38 -3.06
N ALA A 202 -11.40 -5.39 -2.99
CA ALA A 202 -10.44 -5.25 -1.90
C ALA A 202 -11.14 -5.11 -0.54
N VAL A 203 -12.18 -4.29 -0.45
CA VAL A 203 -13.00 -4.10 0.76
C VAL A 203 -13.74 -5.39 1.12
N LYS A 204 -14.42 -5.99 0.13
CA LYS A 204 -15.17 -7.24 0.32
C LYS A 204 -14.27 -8.36 0.82
N LEU A 205 -13.04 -8.46 0.32
CA LEU A 205 -12.11 -9.50 0.72
C LEU A 205 -11.74 -9.39 2.21
N ALA A 206 -11.45 -8.19 2.71
CA ALA A 206 -11.17 -7.98 4.13
C ALA A 206 -12.43 -8.20 5.00
N SER A 207 -13.58 -7.70 4.55
CA SER A 207 -14.86 -7.82 5.26
C SER A 207 -15.34 -9.27 5.35
N SER A 208 -15.19 -10.07 4.29
CA SER A 208 -15.73 -11.43 4.27
C SER A 208 -14.80 -12.45 4.92
N ASN A 209 -13.55 -12.08 5.20
CA ASN A 209 -12.51 -12.99 5.70
C ASN A 209 -11.84 -12.42 6.94
N TYR A 210 -10.78 -11.62 6.78
CA TYR A 210 -9.96 -11.12 7.89
C TYR A 210 -10.77 -10.63 9.10
N PHE A 211 -11.68 -9.67 8.93
CA PHE A 211 -12.40 -9.08 10.06
C PHE A 211 -13.37 -10.04 10.77
N LYS A 212 -13.86 -11.06 10.07
CA LYS A 212 -14.72 -12.11 10.69
C LYS A 212 -13.92 -13.07 11.57
N HIS A 213 -12.61 -13.20 11.33
CA HIS A 213 -11.74 -14.15 12.02
C HIS A 213 -10.71 -13.48 12.95
N ALA A 214 -10.51 -12.16 12.83
CA ALA A 214 -9.57 -11.41 13.65
C ALA A 214 -10.11 -11.07 15.05
N VAL A 215 -11.41 -11.25 15.28
CA VAL A 215 -12.08 -11.05 16.58
C VAL A 215 -12.41 -12.42 17.16
N ASP A 216 -11.91 -12.72 18.35
CA ASP A 216 -12.24 -13.97 19.03
C ASP A 216 -13.64 -13.95 19.67
N ALA A 217 -14.03 -15.07 20.30
CA ALA A 217 -15.33 -15.21 20.95
C ALA A 217 -15.54 -14.25 22.14
N ASN A 218 -14.46 -13.80 22.79
CA ASN A 218 -14.49 -12.84 23.90
C ASN A 218 -14.45 -11.38 23.41
N GLY A 219 -14.31 -11.17 22.10
CA GLY A 219 -14.19 -9.84 21.51
C GLY A 219 -12.77 -9.32 21.41
N ARG A 220 -11.74 -10.05 21.87
CA ARG A 220 -10.33 -9.62 21.72
C ARG A 220 -9.95 -9.65 20.24
N ILE A 221 -9.35 -8.57 19.75
CA ILE A 221 -8.81 -8.52 18.39
C ILE A 221 -7.37 -9.02 18.40
N THR A 222 -7.03 -9.96 17.53
CA THR A 222 -5.64 -10.40 17.31
C THR A 222 -4.76 -9.21 16.97
N TYR A 223 -3.82 -8.88 17.86
CA TYR A 223 -2.96 -7.70 17.69
C TYR A 223 -2.05 -7.84 16.47
N ALA A 224 -1.24 -8.91 16.43
CA ALA A 224 -0.41 -9.25 15.29
C ALA A 224 -0.37 -10.77 15.09
N TYR A 225 -0.35 -11.19 13.83
CA TYR A 225 -0.32 -12.57 13.40
C TYR A 225 0.79 -12.78 12.36
N HIS A 226 1.52 -13.89 12.50
CA HIS A 226 2.61 -14.30 11.61
C HIS A 226 2.16 -15.50 10.78
N PRO A 227 1.71 -15.27 9.52
CA PRO A 227 0.99 -16.29 8.75
C PRO A 227 1.80 -17.53 8.35
N HIS A 228 3.13 -17.49 8.50
CA HIS A 228 3.97 -18.64 8.13
C HIS A 228 4.27 -19.57 9.28
N THR A 229 4.28 -19.05 10.51
CA THR A 229 4.51 -19.82 11.72
C THR A 229 3.19 -20.15 12.42
N ASP A 230 2.07 -19.68 11.88
CA ASP A 230 0.73 -19.82 12.45
C ASP A 230 0.70 -19.39 13.93
N SER A 231 1.26 -18.22 14.20
CA SER A 231 1.48 -17.74 15.57
C SER A 231 1.04 -16.29 15.73
N GLU A 232 0.34 -15.99 16.82
CA GLU A 232 0.09 -14.63 17.27
C GLU A 232 1.33 -14.06 18.00
N ALA A 233 1.46 -12.74 18.01
CA ALA A 233 2.43 -12.07 18.88
C ALA A 233 1.85 -11.91 20.30
N ASP A 234 2.68 -12.03 21.32
CA ASP A 234 2.28 -11.97 22.74
C ASP A 234 1.71 -10.60 23.17
N GLY A 235 2.00 -9.53 22.41
CA GLY A 235 1.60 -8.17 22.74
C GLY A 235 0.13 -7.87 22.49
N TYR A 236 -0.36 -6.82 23.16
CA TYR A 236 -1.68 -6.24 22.91
C TYR A 236 -1.60 -4.71 22.83
N ASN A 237 -2.59 -4.08 22.20
CA ASN A 237 -2.64 -2.63 22.12
C ASN A 237 -4.08 -2.13 22.02
N ILE A 238 -4.59 -1.57 23.11
CA ILE A 238 -5.97 -1.12 23.26
C ILE A 238 -6.35 0.00 22.28
N LEU A 239 -5.39 0.87 21.91
CA LEU A 239 -5.63 1.93 20.91
C LEU A 239 -5.92 1.33 19.53
N ARG A 240 -5.11 0.36 19.11
CA ARG A 240 -5.33 -0.31 17.82
C ARG A 240 -6.56 -1.19 17.83
N HIS A 241 -6.91 -1.77 18.98
CA HIS A 241 -8.18 -2.47 19.14
C HIS A 241 -9.36 -1.53 18.90
N ALA A 242 -9.39 -0.38 19.58
CA ALA A 242 -10.43 0.63 19.39
C ALA A 242 -10.48 1.14 17.94
N GLY A 243 -9.33 1.43 17.34
CA GLY A 243 -9.24 1.82 15.94
C GLY A 243 -9.75 0.75 14.97
N THR A 244 -9.45 -0.52 15.24
CA THR A 244 -9.92 -1.65 14.41
C THR A 244 -11.42 -1.83 14.52
N ALA A 245 -12.00 -1.73 15.73
CA ALA A 245 -13.44 -1.72 15.94
C ALA A 245 -14.12 -0.56 15.18
N TYR A 246 -13.53 0.64 15.21
CA TYR A 246 -14.00 1.78 14.41
C TYR A 246 -14.03 1.46 12.91
N SER A 247 -12.94 0.89 12.35
CA SER A 247 -12.87 0.52 10.93
C SER A 247 -13.88 -0.57 10.54
N MET A 248 -14.14 -1.54 11.42
CA MET A 248 -15.20 -2.53 11.23
C MET A 248 -16.59 -1.89 11.17
N LEU A 249 -16.85 -0.85 11.97
CA LEU A 249 -18.11 -0.12 11.92
C LEU A 249 -18.23 0.77 10.67
N GLU A 250 -17.11 1.27 10.13
CA GLU A 250 -17.09 1.90 8.80
C GLU A 250 -17.42 0.89 7.69
N LEU A 251 -16.95 -0.36 7.80
CA LEU A 251 -17.32 -1.44 6.89
C LEU A 251 -18.81 -1.75 6.98
N TYR A 252 -19.35 -1.91 8.20
CA TYR A 252 -20.78 -2.14 8.39
C TYR A 252 -21.63 -0.99 7.82
N GLU A 253 -21.22 0.27 8.01
CA GLU A 253 -21.90 1.41 7.37
C GLU A 253 -21.96 1.26 5.84
N TRP A 254 -20.91 0.70 5.25
CA TRP A 254 -20.77 0.54 3.80
C TRP A 254 -21.56 -0.63 3.22
N ASN A 255 -21.57 -1.81 3.85
CA ASN A 255 -22.19 -3.03 3.30
C ASN A 255 -23.36 -3.62 4.10
N ARG A 256 -23.60 -3.16 5.34
CA ARG A 256 -24.61 -3.71 6.26
C ARG A 256 -24.43 -5.21 6.55
N ASP A 257 -23.19 -5.71 6.54
CA ASP A 257 -22.88 -7.09 6.92
C ASP A 257 -23.05 -7.28 8.44
N GLN A 258 -24.06 -8.05 8.85
CA GLN A 258 -24.42 -8.23 10.26
C GLN A 258 -23.34 -8.96 11.05
N ASP A 259 -22.62 -9.92 10.44
CA ASP A 259 -21.54 -10.64 11.12
C ASP A 259 -20.42 -9.68 11.54
N ILE A 260 -20.18 -8.64 10.72
CA ILE A 260 -19.19 -7.59 11.03
C ILE A 260 -19.68 -6.69 12.15
N LEU A 261 -20.97 -6.34 12.17
CA LEU A 261 -21.53 -5.59 13.28
C LEU A 261 -21.44 -6.39 14.59
N ASP A 262 -21.80 -7.66 14.58
CA ASP A 262 -21.77 -8.52 15.77
C ASP A 262 -20.34 -8.69 16.28
N ALA A 263 -19.36 -8.87 15.38
CA ALA A 263 -17.95 -8.93 15.74
C ALA A 263 -17.44 -7.58 16.29
N ALA A 264 -17.82 -6.46 15.68
CA ALA A 264 -17.47 -5.13 16.18
C ALA A 264 -18.10 -4.84 17.55
N ALA A 265 -19.35 -5.28 17.78
CA ALA A 265 -20.04 -5.13 19.06
C ALA A 265 -19.32 -5.90 20.18
N ARG A 266 -18.93 -7.16 19.95
CA ARG A 266 -18.10 -7.92 20.90
C ARG A 266 -16.76 -7.24 21.15
N ALA A 267 -16.13 -6.70 20.10
CA ALA A 267 -14.89 -5.95 20.24
C ALA A 267 -15.06 -4.68 21.09
N LEU A 268 -16.20 -3.99 20.98
CA LEU A 268 -16.51 -2.85 21.85
C LEU A 268 -16.78 -3.28 23.29
N GLU A 269 -17.46 -4.39 23.53
CA GLU A 269 -17.64 -4.94 24.88
C GLU A 269 -16.29 -5.26 25.53
N TYR A 270 -15.41 -5.93 24.80
CA TYR A 270 -14.03 -6.18 25.23
C TYR A 270 -13.25 -4.88 25.48
N LEU A 271 -13.41 -3.85 24.63
CA LEU A 271 -12.77 -2.55 24.85
C LEU A 271 -13.28 -1.89 26.13
N THR A 272 -14.59 -1.90 26.37
CA THR A 272 -15.19 -1.27 27.56
C THR A 272 -14.88 -2.01 28.86
N SER A 273 -14.47 -3.28 28.82
CA SER A 273 -14.03 -3.99 30.02
C SER A 273 -12.71 -3.48 30.60
N PHE A 274 -11.98 -2.63 29.85
CA PHE A 274 -10.79 -1.91 30.36
C PHE A 274 -11.16 -0.57 31.00
N SER A 275 -12.44 -0.29 31.19
CA SER A 275 -12.92 0.90 31.90
C SER A 275 -12.73 0.72 33.40
N HIS A 276 -12.08 1.67 34.04
CA HIS A 276 -11.94 1.73 35.49
C HIS A 276 -12.36 3.10 36.02
N GLU A 277 -12.96 3.09 37.21
CA GLU A 277 -13.25 4.31 37.95
C GLU A 277 -11.95 5.05 38.30
N HIS A 278 -11.99 6.37 38.20
CA HIS A 278 -10.88 7.26 38.51
C HIS A 278 -11.42 8.57 39.08
N THR A 279 -10.59 9.29 39.83
CA THR A 279 -10.93 10.61 40.35
C THR A 279 -9.87 11.61 39.92
N ILE A 280 -10.28 12.62 39.16
CA ILE A 280 -9.41 13.72 38.73
C ILE A 280 -9.99 15.04 39.22
N ASN A 281 -9.15 15.83 39.89
CA ASN A 281 -9.53 17.13 40.44
C ASN A 281 -10.85 17.13 41.26
N GLY A 282 -11.10 16.06 42.02
CA GLY A 282 -12.29 15.87 42.84
C GLY A 282 -13.54 15.35 42.10
N ILE A 283 -13.44 15.03 40.81
CA ILE A 283 -14.54 14.54 39.97
C ILE A 283 -14.34 13.06 39.68
N ALA A 284 -15.37 12.26 39.96
CA ALA A 284 -15.42 10.85 39.61
C ALA A 284 -15.69 10.66 38.11
N VAL A 285 -14.84 9.90 37.45
CA VAL A 285 -14.85 9.64 36.00
C VAL A 285 -14.48 8.17 35.75
N ASN A 286 -14.57 7.75 34.48
CA ASN A 286 -14.01 6.51 34.01
C ASN A 286 -12.83 6.79 33.08
N VAL A 287 -11.89 5.84 33.03
CA VAL A 287 -10.76 5.86 32.10
C VAL A 287 -10.48 4.45 31.58
N ILE A 288 -10.00 4.35 30.34
CA ILE A 288 -9.42 3.13 29.79
C ILE A 288 -8.02 2.93 30.36
N VAL A 289 -7.78 1.79 31.01
CA VAL A 289 -6.49 1.39 31.59
C VAL A 289 -5.98 0.13 30.91
N GLU A 290 -4.80 0.18 30.32
CA GLU A 290 -4.10 -0.99 29.76
C GLU A 290 -2.73 -1.10 30.42
N GLU A 291 -2.44 -2.23 31.06
CA GLU A 291 -1.15 -2.46 31.76
C GLU A 291 -0.80 -1.33 32.74
N ASP A 292 -1.76 -0.95 33.59
CA ASP A 292 -1.66 0.16 34.56
C ASP A 292 -1.48 1.55 33.93
N LEU A 293 -1.75 1.70 32.62
CA LEU A 293 -1.56 2.96 31.91
C LEU A 293 -2.86 3.53 31.36
N ILE A 294 -3.17 4.76 31.76
CA ILE A 294 -4.15 5.62 31.13
C ILE A 294 -3.46 6.36 29.97
N LYS A 295 -4.02 6.26 28.76
CA LYS A 295 -3.48 6.91 27.56
C LYS A 295 -4.55 7.82 26.95
N LEU A 296 -4.21 9.06 26.64
CA LEU A 296 -5.13 10.03 26.01
C LEU A 296 -5.74 9.47 24.73
N GLY A 297 -4.90 8.93 23.84
CA GLY A 297 -5.35 8.31 22.60
C GLY A 297 -6.23 7.06 22.80
N GLY A 298 -5.99 6.28 23.86
CA GLY A 298 -6.80 5.10 24.20
C GLY A 298 -8.24 5.48 24.54
N ASN A 299 -8.39 6.49 25.41
CA ASN A 299 -9.69 7.03 25.77
C ASN A 299 -10.35 7.72 24.55
N GLY A 300 -9.58 8.47 23.75
CA GLY A 300 -10.08 9.15 22.55
C GLY A 300 -10.63 8.18 21.51
N LEU A 301 -9.86 7.17 21.15
CA LEU A 301 -10.29 6.17 20.18
C LEU A 301 -11.45 5.30 20.69
N ALA A 302 -11.56 5.07 22.00
CA ALA A 302 -12.72 4.40 22.58
C ALA A 302 -14.02 5.20 22.37
N ILE A 303 -13.98 6.52 22.59
CA ILE A 303 -15.10 7.41 22.27
C ILE A 303 -15.40 7.38 20.77
N VAL A 304 -14.38 7.49 19.91
CA VAL A 304 -14.58 7.47 18.44
C VAL A 304 -15.27 6.18 17.98
N ALA A 305 -14.84 5.01 18.49
CA ALA A 305 -15.42 3.73 18.12
C ALA A 305 -16.87 3.59 18.64
N CYS A 306 -17.13 3.95 19.90
CA CYS A 306 -18.47 3.89 20.50
C CYS A 306 -19.45 4.89 19.86
N ALA A 307 -18.97 6.09 19.50
CA ALA A 307 -19.76 7.08 18.79
C ALA A 307 -20.12 6.58 17.38
N LYS A 308 -19.17 5.93 16.69
CA LYS A 308 -19.45 5.31 15.39
C LYS A 308 -20.48 4.19 15.51
N TYR A 309 -20.42 3.35 16.54
CA TYR A 309 -21.43 2.32 16.79
C TYR A 309 -22.81 2.95 17.02
N THR A 310 -22.88 3.96 17.87
CA THR A 310 -24.13 4.71 18.13
C THR A 310 -24.67 5.31 16.84
N GLN A 311 -23.82 5.90 16.00
CA GLN A 311 -24.18 6.48 14.71
C GLN A 311 -24.81 5.45 13.75
N VAL A 312 -24.22 4.25 13.64
CA VAL A 312 -24.63 3.26 12.62
C VAL A 312 -25.75 2.33 13.08
N THR A 313 -25.98 2.20 14.39
CA THR A 313 -27.02 1.33 14.98
C THR A 313 -28.18 2.10 15.59
N GLY A 314 -27.97 3.34 16.02
CA GLY A 314 -28.92 4.10 16.85
C GLY A 314 -28.93 3.69 18.34
N ASP A 315 -28.20 2.65 18.73
CA ASP A 315 -28.10 2.20 20.12
C ASP A 315 -27.19 3.14 20.93
N ARG A 316 -27.78 3.74 21.97
CA ARG A 316 -27.14 4.78 22.81
C ARG A 316 -26.51 4.22 24.09
N LYS A 317 -26.39 2.90 24.26
CA LYS A 317 -25.88 2.28 25.50
C LYS A 317 -24.51 2.78 25.97
N TYR A 318 -23.64 3.19 25.03
CA TYR A 318 -22.29 3.68 25.34
C TYR A 318 -22.22 5.18 25.63
N VAL A 319 -23.31 5.95 25.50
CA VAL A 319 -23.27 7.41 25.71
C VAL A 319 -22.78 7.79 27.13
N PRO A 320 -23.28 7.20 28.23
CA PRO A 320 -22.77 7.53 29.57
C PRO A 320 -21.27 7.21 29.74
N PHE A 321 -20.82 6.09 29.15
CA PHE A 321 -19.41 5.71 29.14
C PHE A 321 -18.55 6.74 28.40
N MET A 322 -18.96 7.14 27.18
CA MET A 322 -18.24 8.16 26.40
C MET A 322 -18.17 9.51 27.11
N GLN A 323 -19.27 9.93 27.74
CA GLN A 323 -19.31 11.17 28.53
C GLN A 323 -18.33 11.11 29.70
N SER A 324 -18.27 9.98 30.42
CA SER A 324 -17.35 9.80 31.53
C SER A 324 -15.87 9.87 31.10
N LEU A 325 -15.52 9.24 29.96
CA LEU A 325 -14.18 9.36 29.37
C LEU A 325 -13.87 10.79 28.91
N ALA A 326 -14.86 11.48 28.34
CA ALA A 326 -14.70 12.84 27.85
C ALA A 326 -14.52 13.84 29.00
N THR A 327 -15.24 13.67 30.11
CA THR A 327 -15.05 14.46 31.34
C THR A 327 -13.62 14.33 31.86
N TRP A 328 -13.02 13.14 31.85
CA TRP A 328 -11.60 13.00 32.19
C TRP A 328 -10.69 13.86 31.29
N MET A 329 -10.93 13.88 29.98
CA MET A 329 -10.15 14.71 29.04
C MET A 329 -10.39 16.21 29.20
N GLU A 330 -11.63 16.63 29.46
CA GLU A 330 -11.98 18.01 29.84
C GLU A 330 -11.12 18.47 31.02
N GLU A 331 -11.00 17.61 32.02
CA GLU A 331 -10.23 17.88 33.23
C GLU A 331 -8.72 18.02 33.00
N LEU A 332 -8.20 17.43 31.92
CA LEU A 332 -6.81 17.66 31.50
C LEU A 332 -6.57 19.07 30.96
N GLN A 333 -7.62 19.80 30.59
CA GLN A 333 -7.56 21.18 30.10
C GLN A 333 -7.97 22.22 31.15
N ARG A 334 -8.22 21.83 32.41
CA ARG A 334 -8.69 22.77 33.45
C ARG A 334 -7.78 23.99 33.59
N ASP A 335 -6.47 23.74 33.71
CA ASP A 335 -5.43 24.76 33.90
C ASP A 335 -4.43 24.80 32.73
N ALA A 336 -4.80 24.25 31.57
CA ALA A 336 -3.93 24.15 30.40
C ALA A 336 -4.71 24.45 29.11
N PRO A 337 -4.08 25.09 28.10
CA PRO A 337 -4.72 25.34 26.80
C PRO A 337 -4.80 24.09 25.92
N ARG A 338 -4.49 22.91 26.48
CA ARG A 338 -4.35 21.63 25.79
C ARG A 338 -4.65 20.47 26.71
N PHE A 339 -4.86 19.28 26.18
CA PHE A 339 -4.84 18.02 26.92
C PHE A 339 -3.44 17.77 27.49
N SER A 340 -3.25 18.15 28.76
CA SER A 340 -1.93 18.21 29.40
C SER A 340 -1.29 16.85 29.68
N ILE A 341 -2.09 15.77 29.78
CA ILE A 341 -1.60 14.43 30.12
C ILE A 341 -1.84 13.49 28.93
N HIS A 342 -0.77 12.93 28.38
CA HIS A 342 -0.86 11.93 27.30
C HIS A 342 -0.74 10.49 27.83
N LYS A 343 -0.02 10.30 28.93
CA LYS A 343 0.22 9.00 29.56
C LYS A 343 0.38 9.14 31.07
N GLN A 344 -0.36 8.34 31.83
CA GLN A 344 -0.36 8.34 33.29
C GLN A 344 -0.48 6.92 33.84
N GLU A 345 0.22 6.61 34.92
CA GLU A 345 0.01 5.38 35.69
C GLU A 345 -1.30 5.47 36.47
N TYR A 346 -2.16 4.45 36.33
CA TYR A 346 -3.46 4.41 36.99
C TYR A 346 -3.30 4.23 38.51
N SER A 347 -2.42 3.32 38.94
CA SER A 347 -2.21 2.99 40.35
C SER A 347 -1.56 4.09 41.17
N THR A 348 -0.59 4.81 40.60
CA THR A 348 0.22 5.82 41.32
C THR A 348 -0.18 7.25 41.01
N GLY A 349 -0.92 7.48 39.92
CA GLY A 349 -1.20 8.80 39.38
C GLY A 349 -0.01 9.47 38.70
N LYS A 350 1.15 8.79 38.60
CA LYS A 350 2.37 9.36 38.01
C LYS A 350 2.18 9.67 36.52
N VAL A 351 2.37 10.93 36.17
CA VAL A 351 2.36 11.39 34.77
C VAL A 351 3.72 11.11 34.14
N TRP A 352 3.71 10.55 32.94
CA TRP A 352 4.92 10.30 32.16
C TRP A 352 5.25 11.50 31.29
N ASP A 353 6.54 11.83 31.20
CA ASP A 353 7.06 12.79 30.22
C ASP A 353 7.08 12.13 28.82
N PHE A 354 5.89 12.03 28.23
CA PHE A 354 5.66 11.42 26.94
C PHE A 354 4.59 12.21 26.20
N GLU A 355 4.92 12.76 25.04
CA GLU A 355 3.96 13.43 24.16
C GLU A 355 3.84 12.70 22.82
N SER A 356 2.65 12.18 22.57
CA SER A 356 2.29 11.58 21.28
C SER A 356 1.93 12.66 20.26
N ARG A 357 2.47 12.54 19.05
CA ARG A 357 2.09 13.40 17.92
C ARG A 357 0.64 13.21 17.46
N TYR A 358 0.00 12.09 17.80
CA TYR A 358 -1.31 11.68 17.27
C TYR A 358 -2.45 11.77 18.29
N TYR A 359 -2.15 11.65 19.59
CA TYR A 359 -3.19 11.65 20.65
C TYR A 359 -4.04 12.94 20.67
N PRO A 360 -3.46 14.13 20.43
CA PRO A 360 -4.26 15.35 20.31
C PRO A 360 -5.32 15.27 19.20
N GLY A 361 -4.94 14.78 18.01
CA GLY A 361 -5.86 14.60 16.89
C GLY A 361 -6.97 13.58 17.20
N GLU A 362 -6.62 12.48 17.86
CA GLU A 362 -7.58 11.45 18.32
C GLU A 362 -8.58 12.04 19.33
N ALA A 363 -8.11 12.84 20.28
CA ALA A 363 -8.94 13.49 21.30
C ALA A 363 -9.84 14.58 20.71
N ILE A 364 -9.34 15.42 19.79
CA ILE A 364 -10.16 16.39 19.06
C ILE A 364 -11.30 15.66 18.31
N LEU A 365 -10.97 14.59 17.59
CA LEU A 365 -11.97 13.81 16.88
C LEU A 365 -13.01 13.20 17.85
N ALA A 366 -12.56 12.63 18.97
CA ALA A 366 -13.43 12.07 20.00
C ALA A 366 -14.45 13.09 20.52
N MET A 367 -14.00 14.29 20.89
CA MET A 367 -14.86 15.36 21.39
C MET A 367 -15.94 15.76 20.38
N VAL A 368 -15.55 15.95 19.11
CA VAL A 368 -16.53 16.32 18.08
C VAL A 368 -17.52 15.19 17.81
N ARG A 369 -17.07 13.92 17.81
CA ARG A 369 -17.96 12.77 17.63
C ARG A 369 -18.92 12.56 18.80
N LEU A 370 -18.50 12.88 20.02
CA LEU A 370 -19.39 12.83 21.17
C LEU A 370 -20.46 13.92 21.07
N TYR A 371 -20.08 15.15 20.71
CA TYR A 371 -21.04 16.22 20.41
C TYR A 371 -22.06 15.81 19.33
N GLU A 372 -21.61 15.17 18.24
CA GLU A 372 -22.50 14.63 17.20
C GLU A 372 -23.50 13.58 17.75
N THR A 373 -23.20 12.98 18.90
CA THR A 373 -23.98 11.91 19.52
C THR A 373 -24.94 12.41 20.61
N ASP A 374 -24.51 13.35 21.46
CA ASP A 374 -25.27 13.82 22.63
C ASP A 374 -25.70 15.30 22.56
N GLY A 375 -25.14 16.09 21.65
CA GLY A 375 -25.46 17.50 21.46
C GLY A 375 -24.87 18.45 22.50
N ASP A 376 -24.04 18.00 23.45
CA ASP A 376 -23.45 18.88 24.46
C ASP A 376 -22.30 19.69 23.85
N SER A 377 -22.53 20.99 23.69
CA SER A 377 -21.58 21.89 23.02
C SER A 377 -20.26 22.06 23.74
N ARG A 378 -20.16 21.71 25.04
CA ARG A 378 -18.90 21.81 25.80
C ARG A 378 -17.79 20.98 25.16
N TRP A 379 -18.13 19.84 24.54
CA TRP A 379 -17.15 19.01 23.84
C TRP A 379 -16.50 19.75 22.67
N LEU A 380 -17.27 20.58 21.94
CA LEU A 380 -16.70 21.42 20.88
C LEU A 380 -15.72 22.46 21.43
N ASP A 381 -15.97 23.00 22.62
CA ASP A 381 -15.10 24.01 23.24
C ASP A 381 -13.72 23.41 23.58
N TYR A 382 -13.68 22.18 24.10
CA TYR A 382 -12.41 21.47 24.38
C TYR A 382 -11.68 21.02 23.10
N ALA A 383 -12.42 20.62 22.07
CA ALA A 383 -11.85 20.33 20.75
C ALA A 383 -11.21 21.59 20.13
N GLU A 384 -11.88 22.73 20.25
CA GLU A 384 -11.42 24.04 19.77
C GLU A 384 -10.17 24.52 20.52
N LYS A 385 -10.14 24.42 21.86
CA LYS A 385 -8.96 24.74 22.68
C LYS A 385 -7.72 23.95 22.23
N GLU A 386 -7.81 22.62 22.16
CA GLU A 386 -6.69 21.79 21.70
C GLU A 386 -6.29 22.16 20.27
N THR A 387 -7.25 22.28 19.35
CA THR A 387 -6.96 22.63 17.96
C THR A 387 -6.23 23.97 17.85
N ARG A 388 -6.63 24.99 18.62
CA ARG A 388 -5.94 26.28 18.65
C ARG A 388 -4.54 26.16 19.21
N TYR A 389 -4.34 25.42 20.30
CA TYR A 389 -3.00 25.17 20.84
C TYR A 389 -2.08 24.50 19.80
N LEU A 390 -2.57 23.47 19.11
CA LEU A 390 -1.78 22.78 18.09
C LEU A 390 -1.34 23.76 16.98
N ILE A 391 -2.24 24.63 16.51
CA ILE A 391 -1.93 25.54 15.41
C ILE A 391 -1.06 26.72 15.86
N GLU A 392 -1.37 27.32 16.99
CA GLU A 392 -0.79 28.60 17.41
C GLU A 392 0.45 28.45 18.29
N VAL A 393 0.65 27.26 18.87
CA VAL A 393 1.76 26.97 19.77
C VAL A 393 2.61 25.83 19.23
N ARG A 394 2.07 24.61 19.09
CA ARG A 394 2.86 23.43 18.69
C ARG A 394 3.45 23.57 17.29
N ASP A 395 2.62 23.99 16.32
CA ASP A 395 2.96 24.01 14.91
C ASP A 395 3.26 25.42 14.38
N ARG A 396 3.36 26.41 15.27
CA ARG A 396 3.55 27.82 14.93
C ARG A 396 4.74 28.04 14.00
N GLU A 397 5.84 27.35 14.27
CA GLU A 397 7.11 27.47 13.54
C GLU A 397 7.34 26.27 12.59
N ALA A 398 6.32 25.43 12.37
CA ALA A 398 6.43 24.29 11.48
C ALA A 398 6.44 24.71 10.00
N ASP A 399 7.22 24.01 9.19
CA ASP A 399 7.20 24.11 7.74
C ASP A 399 6.67 22.79 7.12
N LYS A 400 6.59 22.71 5.79
CA LYS A 400 6.10 21.49 5.12
C LYS A 400 6.99 20.27 5.30
N ALA A 401 8.25 20.44 5.70
CA ALA A 401 9.17 19.34 5.97
C ALA A 401 9.07 18.85 7.43
N THR A 402 8.69 19.73 8.37
CA THR A 402 8.63 19.41 9.80
C THR A 402 7.22 19.16 10.33
N ILE A 403 6.18 19.64 9.65
CA ILE A 403 4.79 19.47 10.07
C ILE A 403 4.41 17.98 10.18
N PRO A 404 3.85 17.52 11.31
CA PRO A 404 3.39 16.14 11.42
C PRO A 404 2.26 15.85 10.43
N HIS A 405 2.36 14.73 9.71
CA HIS A 405 1.30 14.23 8.84
C HIS A 405 0.21 13.52 9.68
N ASP A 406 -0.38 14.23 10.64
CA ASP A 406 -1.39 13.69 11.55
C ASP A 406 -2.76 13.62 10.88
N HIS A 407 -3.13 12.41 10.45
CA HIS A 407 -4.43 12.13 9.84
C HIS A 407 -5.61 12.21 10.81
N TRP A 408 -5.40 11.93 12.11
CA TRP A 408 -6.47 12.05 13.11
C TRP A 408 -6.81 13.52 13.34
N LEU A 409 -5.80 14.39 13.38
CA LEU A 409 -6.02 15.84 13.38
C LEU A 409 -6.76 16.32 12.14
N LEU A 410 -6.45 15.79 10.95
CA LEU A 410 -7.19 16.12 9.73
C LEU A 410 -8.66 15.67 9.79
N TYR A 411 -8.96 14.51 10.38
CA TYR A 411 -10.34 14.11 10.67
C TYR A 411 -10.99 15.08 11.66
N GLY A 412 -10.34 15.32 12.80
CA GLY A 412 -10.82 16.21 13.86
C GLY A 412 -11.13 17.62 13.36
N ILE A 413 -10.21 18.25 12.62
CA ILE A 413 -10.41 19.56 12.01
C ILE A 413 -11.57 19.55 11.02
N TYR A 414 -11.65 18.54 10.14
CA TYR A 414 -12.76 18.47 9.18
C TYR A 414 -14.12 18.39 9.87
N ASN A 415 -14.23 17.57 10.93
CA ASN A 415 -15.45 17.43 11.72
C ASN A 415 -15.75 18.71 12.52
N LEU A 416 -14.77 19.28 13.22
CA LEU A 416 -14.93 20.53 13.98
C LEU A 416 -15.39 21.68 13.08
N TYR A 417 -14.80 21.79 11.88
CA TYR A 417 -15.13 22.83 10.91
C TYR A 417 -16.61 22.81 10.48
N GLN A 418 -17.32 21.68 10.58
CA GLN A 418 -18.76 21.62 10.29
C GLN A 418 -19.58 22.46 11.27
N TYR A 419 -19.09 22.64 12.51
CA TYR A 419 -19.80 23.33 13.60
C TYR A 419 -19.13 24.65 14.01
N ARG A 420 -17.83 24.80 13.76
CA ARG A 420 -16.99 25.96 14.07
C ARG A 420 -16.10 26.30 12.86
N PRO A 421 -16.61 26.97 11.82
CA PRO A 421 -15.92 27.12 10.53
C PRO A 421 -14.84 28.21 10.53
N LEU A 422 -13.89 28.16 11.46
CA LEU A 422 -12.82 29.16 11.56
C LEU A 422 -11.77 28.99 10.44
N ALA A 423 -11.33 30.12 9.88
CA ALA A 423 -10.39 30.14 8.77
C ALA A 423 -9.04 29.50 9.13
N ILE A 424 -8.59 29.63 10.39
CA ILE A 424 -7.33 29.08 10.88
C ILE A 424 -7.29 27.55 10.79
N TYR A 425 -8.41 26.88 11.11
CA TYR A 425 -8.54 25.42 11.02
C TYR A 425 -8.39 24.93 9.58
N ARG A 426 -9.12 25.56 8.66
CA ARG A 426 -9.05 25.24 7.24
C ARG A 426 -7.64 25.44 6.69
N SER A 427 -7.02 26.59 6.98
CA SER A 427 -5.67 26.89 6.51
C SER A 427 -4.66 25.86 7.01
N HIS A 428 -4.76 25.46 8.28
CA HIS A 428 -3.87 24.46 8.86
C HIS A 428 -4.09 23.06 8.28
N ALA A 429 -5.35 22.63 8.09
CA ALA A 429 -5.64 21.35 7.42
C ALA A 429 -5.09 21.29 5.99
N PHE A 430 -5.21 22.38 5.21
CA PHE A 430 -4.61 22.45 3.88
C PHE A 430 -3.08 22.49 3.91
N PHE A 431 -2.49 23.12 4.92
CA PHE A 431 -1.04 23.12 5.10
C PHE A 431 -0.49 21.70 5.30
N ILE A 432 -1.08 20.91 6.21
CA ILE A 432 -0.73 19.50 6.41
C ILE A 432 -0.96 18.68 5.13
N ALA A 433 -2.13 18.85 4.48
CA ALA A 433 -2.47 18.10 3.27
C ALA A 433 -1.56 18.41 2.06
N ASP A 434 -1.14 19.68 1.94
CA ASP A 434 -0.17 20.10 0.93
C ASP A 434 1.21 19.49 1.20
N ALA A 435 1.67 19.46 2.46
CA ALA A 435 2.91 18.79 2.87
C ALA A 435 2.90 17.29 2.57
N ILE A 436 1.79 16.60 2.91
CA ILE A 436 1.58 15.19 2.57
C ILE A 436 1.73 14.97 1.06
N THR A 437 1.00 15.76 0.26
CA THR A 437 0.99 15.62 -1.20
C THR A 437 2.38 15.86 -1.82
N GLU A 438 3.11 16.86 -1.33
CA GLU A 438 4.45 17.22 -1.83
C GLU A 438 5.52 16.17 -1.50
N SER A 439 5.34 15.41 -0.42
CA SER A 439 6.24 14.32 -0.06
C SER A 439 6.06 13.05 -0.91
N GLN A 440 5.05 12.97 -1.79
CA GLN A 440 4.71 11.73 -2.48
C GLN A 440 5.64 11.40 -3.66
N PHE A 441 6.12 10.16 -3.72
CA PHE A 441 6.87 9.64 -4.86
C PHE A 441 5.95 9.37 -6.05
N THR A 442 6.04 10.24 -7.05
CA THR A 442 5.18 10.17 -8.24
C THR A 442 5.94 9.95 -9.56
N ASP A 443 7.28 10.07 -9.55
CA ASP A 443 8.12 9.86 -10.73
C ASP A 443 8.71 8.44 -10.79
N PRO A 444 8.29 7.59 -11.75
CA PRO A 444 8.81 6.24 -11.94
C PRO A 444 10.28 6.21 -12.40
N ASP A 445 10.83 7.35 -12.82
CA ASP A 445 12.25 7.46 -13.18
C ASP A 445 13.13 7.73 -11.94
N GLU A 446 12.55 8.22 -10.84
CA GLU A 446 13.27 8.55 -9.60
C GLU A 446 13.22 7.42 -8.58
N VAL A 447 12.10 6.68 -8.53
CA VAL A 447 11.91 5.59 -7.58
C VAL A 447 11.53 4.28 -8.28
N SER A 448 11.79 3.16 -7.60
CA SER A 448 11.34 1.86 -8.11
C SER A 448 9.81 1.80 -8.16
N ARG A 449 9.26 0.95 -9.04
CA ARG A 449 7.81 0.73 -9.16
C ARG A 449 7.11 0.38 -7.84
N GLU A 450 7.81 -0.33 -6.95
CA GLU A 450 7.31 -0.70 -5.61
C GLU A 450 7.19 0.50 -4.66
N MET A 451 7.86 1.61 -4.94
CA MET A 451 7.82 2.85 -4.13
C MET A 451 6.81 3.87 -4.65
N LEU A 452 6.30 3.70 -5.87
CA LEU A 452 5.40 4.68 -6.49
C LEU A 452 4.11 4.80 -5.69
N GLY A 453 3.71 6.04 -5.39
CA GLY A 453 2.55 6.35 -4.56
C GLY A 453 2.84 6.38 -3.06
N TYR A 454 4.03 5.94 -2.62
CA TYR A 454 4.49 6.09 -1.24
C TYR A 454 4.98 7.52 -0.97
N PHE A 455 5.25 7.84 0.30
CA PHE A 455 5.62 9.19 0.76
C PHE A 455 7.03 9.19 1.35
N HIS A 456 7.79 10.26 1.09
CA HIS A 456 9.10 10.48 1.69
C HIS A 456 8.95 10.64 3.21
N MET A 457 9.76 9.89 3.96
CA MET A 457 9.82 9.93 5.42
C MET A 457 11.26 9.63 5.88
N ASP A 458 11.59 10.02 7.11
CA ASP A 458 12.92 9.80 7.72
C ASP A 458 13.36 8.33 7.72
N ASN A 459 12.39 7.40 7.77
CA ASN A 459 12.65 5.97 7.56
C ASN A 459 12.19 5.55 6.15
N PRO A 460 13.10 5.31 5.20
CA PRO A 460 12.78 5.16 3.78
C PRO A 460 12.14 3.81 3.42
N ARG A 461 11.90 2.92 4.39
CA ARG A 461 11.25 1.63 4.13
C ARG A 461 9.76 1.84 3.88
N PRO A 462 9.23 1.52 2.68
CA PRO A 462 7.81 1.67 2.41
C PRO A 462 6.98 0.76 3.29
N ARG A 463 5.91 1.30 3.85
CA ARG A 463 4.97 0.58 4.72
C ARG A 463 3.54 0.92 4.36
N SER A 464 2.63 -0.03 4.55
CA SER A 464 1.21 0.12 4.23
C SER A 464 0.54 1.21 5.09
N THR A 465 0.65 1.12 6.41
CA THR A 465 -0.03 2.04 7.35
C THR A 465 0.32 3.51 7.14
N PRO A 466 1.60 3.94 7.04
CA PRO A 466 1.90 5.35 6.81
C PRO A 466 1.33 5.92 5.50
N ALA A 467 1.19 5.09 4.46
CA ALA A 467 0.54 5.49 3.22
C ALA A 467 -0.98 5.58 3.37
N ALA A 468 -1.58 4.63 4.09
CA ALA A 468 -2.99 4.60 4.40
C ALA A 468 -3.44 5.78 5.27
N CYS A 469 -2.77 6.05 6.39
CA CYS A 469 -3.06 7.19 7.27
C CYS A 469 -3.02 8.53 6.50
N ARG A 470 -1.98 8.75 5.69
CA ARG A 470 -1.89 9.95 4.85
C ARG A 470 -3.06 10.05 3.87
N SER A 471 -3.45 8.94 3.28
CA SER A 471 -4.62 8.90 2.39
C SER A 471 -5.93 9.16 3.13
N GLU A 472 -6.10 8.70 4.37
CA GLU A 472 -7.25 8.99 5.22
C GLU A 472 -7.35 10.51 5.49
N GLY A 473 -6.25 11.11 5.94
CA GLY A 473 -6.16 12.55 6.19
C GLY A 473 -6.41 13.40 4.93
N LEU A 474 -5.83 13.01 3.79
CA LEU A 474 -6.11 13.64 2.49
C LEU A 474 -7.59 13.51 2.10
N GLY A 475 -8.27 12.43 2.51
CA GLY A 475 -9.71 12.26 2.28
C GLY A 475 -10.54 13.28 3.08
N ALA A 476 -10.19 13.53 4.35
CA ALA A 476 -10.79 14.61 5.13
C ALA A 476 -10.51 15.99 4.51
N ALA A 477 -9.25 16.27 4.16
CA ALA A 477 -8.87 17.54 3.52
C ALA A 477 -9.52 17.75 2.15
N SER A 478 -9.73 16.69 1.35
CA SER A 478 -10.45 16.78 0.09
C SER A 478 -11.90 17.17 0.28
N ARG A 479 -12.60 16.59 1.26
CA ARG A 479 -13.99 16.96 1.57
C ARG A 479 -14.08 18.41 2.03
N LEU A 480 -13.13 18.85 2.86
CA LEU A 480 -13.02 20.25 3.24
C LEU A 480 -12.81 21.17 2.04
N ALA A 481 -11.93 20.78 1.11
CA ALA A 481 -11.68 21.52 -0.13
C ALA A 481 -12.95 21.62 -1.01
N ASP A 482 -13.73 20.54 -1.13
CA ASP A 482 -15.02 20.59 -1.83
C ASP A 482 -16.02 21.55 -1.16
N GLN A 483 -16.13 21.50 0.18
CA GLN A 483 -17.04 22.34 0.95
C GLN A 483 -16.74 23.84 0.75
N VAL A 484 -15.46 24.22 0.70
CA VAL A 484 -15.03 25.60 0.44
C VAL A 484 -14.83 25.91 -1.04
N LYS A 485 -15.24 25.00 -1.93
CA LYS A 485 -15.20 25.12 -3.39
C LYS A 485 -13.78 25.27 -3.98
N ASP A 486 -12.74 24.82 -3.28
CA ASP A 486 -11.37 24.72 -3.79
C ASP A 486 -11.18 23.43 -4.61
N ARG A 487 -11.60 23.49 -5.87
CA ARG A 487 -11.56 22.34 -6.79
C ARG A 487 -10.14 21.89 -7.13
N ASP A 488 -9.16 22.77 -7.06
CA ASP A 488 -7.77 22.45 -7.38
C ASP A 488 -7.14 21.60 -6.27
N ARG A 489 -7.31 22.00 -5.00
CA ARG A 489 -6.88 21.17 -3.85
C ARG A 489 -7.61 19.83 -3.83
N ALA A 490 -8.94 19.83 -3.98
CA ALA A 490 -9.71 18.59 -4.00
C ALA A 490 -9.19 17.60 -5.07
N ARG A 491 -8.95 18.07 -6.30
CA ARG A 491 -8.39 17.23 -7.37
C ARG A 491 -6.98 16.72 -7.06
N ARG A 492 -6.09 17.59 -6.54
CA ARG A 492 -4.72 17.19 -6.16
C ARG A 492 -4.72 16.12 -5.08
N TYR A 493 -5.50 16.31 -4.02
CA TYR A 493 -5.59 15.36 -2.90
C TYR A 493 -6.16 14.01 -3.36
N ARG A 494 -7.26 13.99 -4.12
CA ARG A 494 -7.83 12.75 -4.67
C ARG A 494 -6.86 12.00 -5.58
N ARG A 495 -6.04 12.71 -6.36
CA ARG A 495 -4.99 12.08 -7.17
C ARG A 495 -3.90 11.46 -6.31
N SER A 496 -3.49 12.14 -5.24
CA SER A 496 -2.51 11.62 -4.29
C SER A 496 -3.05 10.36 -3.57
N ILE A 497 -4.31 10.39 -3.14
CA ILE A 497 -5.03 9.23 -2.60
C ILE A 497 -5.02 8.06 -3.59
N HIS A 498 -5.40 8.28 -4.85
CA HIS A 498 -5.42 7.23 -5.88
C HIS A 498 -4.05 6.53 -6.05
N GLN A 499 -2.96 7.31 -6.03
CA GLN A 499 -1.60 6.75 -6.10
C GLN A 499 -1.22 6.00 -4.81
N ALA A 500 -1.58 6.54 -3.65
CA ALA A 500 -1.36 5.88 -2.36
C ALA A 500 -2.13 4.57 -2.26
N ILE A 501 -3.39 4.51 -2.69
CA ILE A 501 -4.19 3.27 -2.73
C ILE A 501 -3.56 2.24 -3.65
N SER A 502 -3.08 2.67 -4.82
CA SER A 502 -2.36 1.79 -5.75
C SER A 502 -1.10 1.18 -5.11
N PHE A 503 -0.42 1.94 -4.25
CA PHE A 503 0.67 1.44 -3.41
C PHE A 503 0.17 0.46 -2.34
N GLN A 504 -0.86 0.84 -1.57
CA GLN A 504 -1.47 0.04 -0.49
C GLN A 504 -1.87 -1.37 -0.96
N LEU A 505 -2.54 -1.48 -2.11
CA LEU A 505 -3.01 -2.75 -2.66
C LEU A 505 -1.90 -3.74 -3.02
N GLN A 506 -0.62 -3.32 -3.09
CA GLN A 506 0.52 -4.24 -3.22
C GLN A 506 0.78 -5.05 -1.94
N MET A 507 0.15 -4.67 -0.83
CA MET A 507 0.32 -5.30 0.48
C MET A 507 -0.97 -5.99 0.96
N GLN A 508 -2.06 -5.91 0.21
CA GLN A 508 -3.23 -6.73 0.49
C GLN A 508 -2.95 -8.19 0.11
N LEU A 509 -3.43 -9.12 0.94
CA LEU A 509 -3.33 -10.55 0.67
C LEU A 509 -4.55 -11.04 -0.12
N TYR A 510 -4.28 -11.59 -1.30
CA TYR A 510 -5.26 -12.18 -2.21
C TYR A 510 -5.20 -13.71 -2.17
N PRO A 511 -6.14 -14.45 -2.80
CA PRO A 511 -6.11 -15.91 -2.82
C PRO A 511 -4.75 -16.49 -3.23
N GLU A 512 -4.09 -15.93 -4.24
CA GLU A 512 -2.76 -16.38 -4.68
C GLU A 512 -1.64 -16.11 -3.66
N SER A 513 -1.85 -15.15 -2.75
CA SER A 513 -0.87 -14.77 -1.72
C SER A 513 -0.90 -15.74 -0.54
N VAL A 514 -2.07 -16.30 -0.20
CA VAL A 514 -2.28 -17.12 1.00
C VAL A 514 -2.14 -18.62 0.75
N LEU A 515 -1.80 -19.04 -0.48
CA LEU A 515 -1.69 -20.45 -0.86
C LEU A 515 -0.79 -21.28 0.08
N TYR A 516 0.20 -20.65 0.72
CA TYR A 516 1.22 -21.32 1.53
C TYR A 516 1.00 -21.16 3.04
N PHE A 517 -0.05 -20.45 3.47
CA PHE A 517 -0.29 -20.18 4.89
C PHE A 517 -1.19 -21.24 5.50
N PRO A 518 -0.91 -21.70 6.75
CA PRO A 518 -1.78 -22.64 7.44
C PRO A 518 -3.17 -22.05 7.69
N ASN A 519 -3.26 -20.87 8.30
CA ASN A 519 -4.54 -20.18 8.52
C ASN A 519 -4.81 -19.15 7.40
N LYS A 520 -5.48 -19.60 6.35
CA LYS A 520 -5.87 -18.74 5.22
C LYS A 520 -6.96 -17.75 5.59
N SER A 521 -7.92 -18.14 6.41
CA SER A 521 -9.08 -17.30 6.78
C SER A 521 -8.67 -16.04 7.53
N LEU A 522 -7.70 -16.15 8.45
CA LEU A 522 -7.11 -15.01 9.16
C LEU A 522 -6.11 -14.20 8.32
N SER A 523 -5.72 -14.71 7.13
CA SER A 523 -4.76 -14.04 6.24
C SER A 523 -5.43 -13.34 5.07
N LEU A 524 -6.49 -13.91 4.52
CA LEU A 524 -7.12 -13.46 3.29
C LEU A 524 -7.78 -12.08 3.48
N GLY A 525 -7.47 -11.14 2.59
CA GLY A 525 -7.96 -9.76 2.66
C GLY A 525 -7.20 -8.85 3.62
N ALA A 526 -6.38 -9.41 4.52
CA ALA A 526 -5.53 -8.64 5.43
C ALA A 526 -4.45 -7.86 4.68
N PHE A 527 -3.90 -6.85 5.34
CA PHE A 527 -2.75 -6.09 4.83
C PHE A 527 -1.49 -6.41 5.64
N ARG A 528 -0.40 -6.72 4.93
CA ARG A 528 0.93 -6.81 5.54
C ARG A 528 1.57 -5.44 5.72
N GLY A 529 2.50 -5.33 6.67
CA GLY A 529 3.15 -4.05 6.97
C GLY A 529 4.04 -3.50 5.85
N ASN A 530 4.65 -4.36 5.03
CA ASN A 530 5.47 -3.99 3.87
C ASN A 530 5.71 -5.19 2.94
N LEU A 531 6.30 -4.97 1.76
CA LEU A 531 6.58 -6.04 0.79
C LEU A 531 7.62 -7.08 1.26
N ARG A 532 8.34 -6.81 2.36
CA ARG A 532 9.45 -7.64 2.84
C ARG A 532 9.10 -8.51 4.06
N ASN A 533 8.03 -8.18 4.77
CA ASN A 533 7.57 -8.87 5.97
C ASN A 533 6.07 -9.15 5.82
N TRP A 534 5.65 -10.36 6.16
CA TRP A 534 4.27 -10.80 6.06
C TRP A 534 3.48 -10.71 7.37
N GLU A 535 4.07 -10.16 8.43
CA GLU A 535 3.33 -9.81 9.64
C GLU A 535 2.05 -9.04 9.29
N LEU A 536 0.94 -9.51 9.86
CA LEU A 536 -0.39 -8.94 9.76
C LEU A 536 -0.74 -8.36 11.13
N ARG A 537 -0.75 -7.04 11.23
CA ARG A 537 -1.15 -6.32 12.45
C ARG A 537 -2.50 -5.68 12.23
N ASN A 538 -3.34 -5.63 13.27
CA ASN A 538 -4.71 -5.11 13.15
C ASN A 538 -4.78 -3.70 12.54
N ASP A 539 -3.89 -2.79 12.95
CA ASP A 539 -3.80 -1.43 12.41
C ASP A 539 -3.35 -1.38 10.93
N TYR A 540 -2.69 -2.43 10.42
CA TYR A 540 -2.37 -2.51 8.99
C TYR A 540 -3.66 -2.63 8.20
N THR A 541 -4.51 -3.61 8.52
CA THR A 541 -5.76 -3.80 7.79
C THR A 541 -6.74 -2.66 8.06
N GLN A 542 -6.86 -2.20 9.32
CA GLN A 542 -7.69 -1.06 9.71
C GLN A 542 -7.47 0.16 8.79
N HIS A 543 -6.26 0.75 8.82
CA HIS A 543 -6.01 2.01 8.12
C HIS A 543 -6.14 1.85 6.60
N ASN A 544 -5.69 0.73 6.04
CA ASN A 544 -5.79 0.53 4.59
C ASN A 544 -7.26 0.41 4.15
N ILE A 545 -8.11 -0.25 4.94
CA ILE A 545 -9.53 -0.36 4.62
C ILE A 545 -10.26 0.96 4.81
N SER A 546 -10.02 1.70 5.91
CA SER A 546 -10.59 3.04 6.11
C SER A 546 -10.16 4.02 5.01
N SER A 547 -8.90 3.95 4.57
CA SER A 547 -8.38 4.70 3.41
C SER A 547 -9.11 4.34 2.11
N ILE A 548 -9.29 3.04 1.82
CA ILE A 548 -9.98 2.55 0.62
C ILE A 548 -11.46 2.95 0.62
N LEU A 549 -12.16 2.81 1.75
CA LEU A 549 -13.55 3.25 1.89
C LEU A 549 -13.70 4.76 1.68
N SER A 550 -12.80 5.55 2.26
CA SER A 550 -12.74 7.00 2.03
C SER A 550 -12.59 7.33 0.53
N TYR A 551 -11.70 6.63 -0.17
CA TYR A 551 -11.50 6.83 -1.59
C TYR A 551 -12.69 6.37 -2.45
N LEU A 552 -13.28 5.22 -2.13
CA LEU A 552 -14.45 4.66 -2.80
C LEU A 552 -15.61 5.65 -2.82
N ARG A 553 -15.84 6.40 -1.72
CA ARG A 553 -16.88 7.44 -1.67
C ARG A 553 -16.66 8.51 -2.75
N PHE A 554 -15.42 8.93 -2.99
CA PHE A 554 -15.12 9.85 -4.09
C PHE A 554 -15.30 9.21 -5.46
N VAL A 555 -14.81 7.97 -5.65
CA VAL A 555 -14.94 7.27 -6.93
C VAL A 555 -16.41 7.07 -7.30
N LYS A 556 -17.26 6.69 -6.35
CA LYS A 556 -18.71 6.54 -6.57
C LYS A 556 -19.40 7.85 -6.95
N ALA A 557 -18.94 8.96 -6.39
CA ALA A 557 -19.47 10.29 -6.69
C ALA A 557 -18.94 10.89 -8.02
N MET A 558 -17.93 10.31 -8.66
CA MET A 558 -17.37 10.80 -9.92
C MET A 558 -18.25 10.44 -11.13
N SER A 559 -18.28 11.33 -12.12
CA SER A 559 -18.86 11.06 -13.43
C SER A 559 -18.05 10.01 -14.21
N THR A 560 -18.66 9.37 -15.21
CA THR A 560 -18.00 8.38 -16.09
C THR A 560 -16.74 8.95 -16.79
N THR A 561 -16.77 10.23 -17.16
CA THR A 561 -15.64 10.93 -17.81
C THR A 561 -14.46 11.14 -16.86
N GLU A 562 -14.74 11.44 -15.59
CA GLU A 562 -13.71 11.59 -14.55
C GLU A 562 -13.08 10.23 -14.20
N LYS A 563 -13.91 9.18 -14.08
CA LYS A 563 -13.42 7.79 -13.89
C LYS A 563 -12.47 7.37 -15.01
N SER A 564 -12.85 7.65 -16.26
CA SER A 564 -12.03 7.34 -17.44
C SER A 564 -10.70 8.09 -17.44
N SER A 565 -10.69 9.36 -17.04
CA SER A 565 -9.49 10.20 -16.97
C SER A 565 -8.49 9.70 -15.92
N LEU A 566 -8.97 9.24 -14.75
CA LEU A 566 -8.12 8.63 -13.72
C LEU A 566 -7.51 7.31 -14.18
N GLN A 567 -8.32 6.47 -14.84
CA GLN A 567 -7.87 5.18 -15.38
C GLN A 567 -6.80 5.34 -16.48
N LEU A 568 -6.92 6.38 -17.32
CA LEU A 568 -5.91 6.77 -18.32
C LEU A 568 -4.57 7.20 -17.69
N ILE A 569 -4.60 7.93 -16.58
CA ILE A 569 -3.37 8.31 -15.84
C ILE A 569 -2.65 7.06 -15.34
N GLN A 570 -3.37 6.06 -14.84
CA GLN A 570 -2.75 4.84 -14.32
C GLN A 570 -2.21 3.92 -15.42
N THR A 571 -2.96 3.75 -16.51
CA THR A 571 -2.51 2.98 -17.67
C THR A 571 -1.31 3.62 -18.37
N SER A 572 -1.07 4.93 -18.24
CA SER A 572 0.16 5.58 -18.71
C SER A 572 1.45 5.12 -17.98
N PHE A 573 1.30 4.42 -16.85
CA PHE A 573 2.40 3.75 -16.13
C PHE A 573 2.46 2.23 -16.38
N ASP A 574 1.43 1.64 -17.01
CA ASP A 574 1.38 0.23 -17.38
C ASP A 574 1.69 0.02 -18.87
N ALA A 575 2.77 -0.72 -19.08
CA ALA A 575 3.59 -0.81 -20.27
C ALA A 575 2.98 -1.63 -21.44
N GLU A 576 1.68 -1.55 -21.68
CA GLU A 576 1.07 -2.28 -22.83
C GLU A 576 0.30 -1.40 -23.82
N LYS A 577 -0.12 -0.17 -23.44
CA LYS A 577 -0.84 0.74 -24.37
C LYS A 577 -0.08 2.03 -24.73
N TYR A 578 1.03 2.31 -24.04
CA TYR A 578 1.86 3.51 -24.27
C TYR A 578 3.29 3.11 -24.62
N PRO A 579 3.98 3.83 -25.51
CA PRO A 579 5.22 3.37 -26.12
C PRO A 579 6.35 3.30 -25.08
N VAL A 580 6.57 2.08 -24.57
CA VAL A 580 7.67 1.65 -23.68
C VAL A 580 9.05 1.87 -24.33
N TYR A 581 9.07 2.17 -25.63
CA TYR A 581 10.25 2.38 -26.45
C TYR A 581 10.71 3.84 -26.53
N LEU A 582 10.00 4.78 -25.89
CA LEU A 582 10.44 6.17 -25.83
C LEU A 582 11.58 6.34 -24.82
N ARG A 583 12.70 6.89 -25.28
CA ARG A 583 13.79 7.34 -24.41
C ARG A 583 13.25 8.34 -23.37
N ARG A 584 13.92 8.42 -22.21
CA ARG A 584 13.49 9.21 -21.03
C ARG A 584 13.00 10.63 -21.36
N SER A 585 13.71 11.33 -22.25
CA SER A 585 13.35 12.69 -22.68
C SER A 585 12.05 12.76 -23.49
N ASN A 586 11.83 11.80 -24.39
CA ASN A 586 10.60 11.65 -25.18
C ASN A 586 9.39 11.34 -24.30
N ARG A 587 9.55 10.43 -23.32
CA ARG A 587 8.46 10.01 -22.42
C ARG A 587 7.93 11.16 -21.57
N ARG A 588 8.80 12.09 -21.13
CA ARG A 588 8.39 13.27 -20.35
C ARG A 588 7.52 14.24 -21.15
N VAL A 589 7.92 14.56 -22.38
CA VAL A 589 7.14 15.42 -23.29
C VAL A 589 5.81 14.76 -23.63
N PHE A 590 5.85 13.47 -23.96
CA PHE A 590 4.67 12.66 -24.26
C PHE A 590 3.63 12.71 -23.12
N LEU A 591 4.00 12.31 -21.90
CA LEU A 591 3.09 12.30 -20.75
C LEU A 591 2.55 13.69 -20.40
N ALA A 592 3.37 14.73 -20.56
CA ALA A 592 2.96 16.11 -20.32
C ALA A 592 1.90 16.59 -21.33
N CYS A 593 1.96 16.12 -22.58
CA CYS A 593 0.99 16.46 -23.62
C CYS A 593 -0.29 15.63 -23.53
N ILE A 594 -0.19 14.33 -23.21
CA ILE A 594 -1.37 13.48 -22.96
C ILE A 594 -2.19 14.00 -21.77
N ARG A 595 -1.53 14.43 -20.67
CA ARG A 595 -2.21 15.07 -19.53
C ARG A 595 -3.00 16.34 -19.90
N ARG A 596 -2.72 16.92 -21.07
CA ARG A 596 -3.39 18.09 -21.61
C ARG A 596 -4.37 17.75 -22.73
N GLY A 597 -4.69 16.47 -22.97
CA GLY A 597 -5.67 16.06 -23.98
C GLY A 597 -5.18 16.21 -25.42
N ALA A 598 -3.90 15.95 -25.68
CA ALA A 598 -3.38 15.83 -27.04
C ALA A 598 -3.55 14.38 -27.56
N ASP A 599 -3.94 14.24 -28.82
CA ASP A 599 -3.87 13.00 -29.59
C ASP A 599 -2.42 12.72 -30.02
N TRP A 600 -2.12 11.48 -30.38
CA TRP A 600 -0.77 11.11 -30.79
C TRP A 600 -0.72 9.96 -31.78
N THR A 601 0.32 9.96 -32.61
CA THR A 601 0.59 8.90 -33.59
C THR A 601 2.05 8.50 -33.53
N ARG A 602 2.36 7.21 -33.53
CA ARG A 602 3.74 6.73 -33.58
C ARG A 602 4.31 6.90 -35.00
N LEU A 603 5.56 7.32 -35.09
CA LEU A 603 6.32 7.38 -36.33
C LEU A 603 7.55 6.45 -36.26
N ASP A 604 8.16 6.16 -37.41
CA ASP A 604 9.38 5.35 -37.48
C ASP A 604 10.60 6.07 -36.88
N GLY A 605 11.57 5.28 -36.42
CA GLY A 605 12.82 5.81 -35.84
C GLY A 605 12.74 6.23 -34.38
N GLY A 606 11.69 5.83 -33.64
CA GLY A 606 11.51 6.23 -32.23
C GLY A 606 10.89 7.62 -32.06
N ARG A 607 10.29 8.15 -33.14
CA ARG A 607 9.59 9.42 -33.22
C ARG A 607 8.09 9.25 -32.90
N PHE A 608 7.44 10.34 -32.51
CA PHE A 608 5.99 10.38 -32.37
C PHE A 608 5.44 11.76 -32.68
N GLU A 609 4.25 11.79 -33.26
CA GLU A 609 3.50 13.00 -33.54
C GLU A 609 2.52 13.26 -32.39
N LEU A 610 2.36 14.51 -31.99
CA LEU A 610 1.38 15.00 -31.03
C LEU A 610 0.45 16.00 -31.71
N LYS A 611 -0.86 15.81 -31.57
CA LYS A 611 -1.87 16.67 -32.16
C LYS A 611 -2.82 17.22 -31.10
N LYS A 612 -3.07 18.53 -31.07
CA LYS A 612 -4.11 19.13 -30.22
C LYS A 612 -4.74 20.32 -30.93
N GLY A 613 -6.02 20.20 -31.28
CA GLY A 613 -6.68 21.18 -32.14
C GLY A 613 -5.99 21.25 -33.51
N ARG A 614 -5.57 22.45 -33.92
CA ARG A 614 -4.85 22.68 -35.20
C ARG A 614 -3.33 22.43 -35.13
N TYR A 615 -2.79 22.13 -33.96
CA TYR A 615 -1.34 22.05 -33.76
C TYR A 615 -0.87 20.60 -33.84
N THR A 616 0.20 20.39 -34.61
CA THR A 616 0.85 19.10 -34.79
C THR A 616 2.35 19.23 -34.52
N TYR A 617 2.92 18.35 -33.70
CA TYR A 617 4.33 18.37 -33.32
C TYR A 617 4.97 16.99 -33.49
N THR A 618 6.05 16.91 -34.26
CA THR A 618 6.87 15.69 -34.34
C THR A 618 7.96 15.74 -33.27
N ILE A 619 8.05 14.70 -32.43
CA ILE A 619 8.99 14.61 -31.32
C ILE A 619 10.01 13.49 -31.54
N GLU A 620 11.29 13.81 -31.35
CA GLU A 620 12.42 12.87 -31.38
C GLU A 620 13.47 13.23 -30.32
N ASP A 621 13.97 12.24 -29.56
CA ASP A 621 15.00 12.42 -28.52
C ASP A 621 14.77 13.56 -27.50
N GLY A 622 13.51 13.97 -27.30
CA GLY A 622 13.06 15.03 -26.40
C GLY A 622 12.94 16.39 -27.08
N LYS A 623 12.98 16.44 -28.42
CA LYS A 623 12.98 17.66 -29.24
C LYS A 623 11.78 17.68 -30.17
N VAL A 624 11.28 18.86 -30.50
CA VAL A 624 10.34 19.09 -31.61
C VAL A 624 11.15 19.24 -32.89
N LEU A 625 10.85 18.46 -33.94
CA LEU A 625 11.67 18.40 -35.16
C LEU A 625 11.35 19.45 -36.24
N ASP A 626 10.17 20.10 -36.22
CA ASP A 626 9.76 21.08 -37.25
C ASP A 626 9.28 22.41 -36.64
N ALA A 627 10.21 23.22 -36.13
CA ALA A 627 9.92 24.57 -35.63
C ALA A 627 10.11 25.69 -36.69
N LEU A 628 10.50 25.34 -37.92
CA LEU A 628 11.11 26.26 -38.90
C LEU A 628 10.16 27.25 -39.61
N ASN A 629 8.84 27.10 -39.49
CA ASN A 629 7.86 28.01 -40.13
C ASN A 629 7.14 28.96 -39.14
N SER A 630 7.79 29.34 -38.03
CA SER A 630 7.21 30.23 -37.01
C SER A 630 7.97 31.56 -36.88
N PRO A 631 7.29 32.73 -36.95
CA PRO A 631 7.93 34.06 -37.07
C PRO A 631 8.60 34.64 -35.79
N LEU A 632 9.01 33.84 -34.80
CA LEU A 632 9.40 34.34 -33.45
C LEU A 632 10.84 34.01 -32.94
N ALA A 633 11.79 33.74 -33.83
CA ALA A 633 13.24 33.44 -33.63
C ALA A 633 14.06 34.02 -32.42
N VAL A 634 14.51 33.27 -31.38
CA VAL A 634 15.58 33.72 -30.41
C VAL A 634 16.65 32.62 -30.13
N ARG A 635 17.88 33.01 -29.71
CA ARG A 635 19.14 32.22 -29.64
C ARG A 635 19.47 31.71 -28.22
N CYS A 636 19.64 30.40 -27.98
CA CYS A 636 20.02 29.81 -26.66
C CYS A 636 21.21 28.84 -26.74
N ILE A 637 21.99 28.72 -25.65
CA ILE A 637 23.32 28.06 -25.63
C ILE A 637 23.34 26.73 -24.81
N LYS A 638 22.29 26.36 -24.04
CA LYS A 638 22.28 25.14 -23.19
C LYS A 638 20.95 24.34 -23.15
N ARG A 639 21.08 23.00 -23.11
CA ARG A 639 20.01 21.97 -23.25
C ARG A 639 18.94 21.94 -22.14
N LYS A 640 19.16 22.57 -20.99
CA LYS A 640 18.26 22.50 -19.81
C LYS A 640 17.07 23.48 -19.88
N GLU A 641 17.13 24.49 -20.75
CA GLU A 641 16.16 25.59 -20.80
C GLU A 641 14.85 25.25 -21.53
N VAL A 642 14.90 24.39 -22.56
CA VAL A 642 13.73 24.01 -23.38
C VAL A 642 12.64 23.29 -22.58
N THR A 643 13.03 22.43 -21.63
CA THR A 643 12.09 21.64 -20.80
C THR A 643 11.30 22.53 -19.84
N THR A 644 11.88 23.67 -19.44
CA THR A 644 11.29 24.59 -18.47
C THR A 644 10.28 25.54 -19.13
N GLY A 645 10.48 25.91 -20.40
CA GLY A 645 9.57 26.75 -21.18
C GLY A 645 8.26 26.05 -21.57
N LEU A 646 8.34 24.79 -22.00
CA LEU A 646 7.19 23.95 -22.38
C LEU A 646 6.20 23.69 -21.23
N LEU A 647 6.63 23.87 -19.97
CA LEU A 647 5.86 23.52 -18.78
C LEU A 647 5.07 24.69 -18.18
N ARG A 648 5.17 25.92 -18.73
CA ARG A 648 4.63 27.14 -18.08
C ARG A 648 3.34 27.75 -18.69
N SER A 649 2.85 27.32 -19.86
CA SER A 649 1.60 27.88 -20.44
C SER A 649 0.33 27.05 -20.10
N ARG A 650 -0.80 27.73 -19.86
CA ARG A 650 -2.11 27.14 -19.47
C ARG A 650 -2.96 26.67 -20.65
N GLU A 651 -2.81 27.28 -21.81
CA GLU A 651 -3.24 26.77 -23.10
C GLU A 651 -1.97 26.51 -23.91
N LEU A 652 -1.88 25.45 -24.72
CA LEU A 652 -0.68 25.27 -25.55
C LEU A 652 -0.58 26.48 -26.49
N PRO A 653 0.38 27.40 -26.25
CA PRO A 653 1.67 27.30 -26.92
C PRO A 653 2.89 27.76 -26.10
N ALA A 654 4.05 27.16 -26.39
CA ALA A 654 5.29 27.89 -26.67
C ALA A 654 6.30 26.95 -27.36
N PRO A 655 6.74 27.29 -28.59
CA PRO A 655 8.13 27.12 -28.92
C PRO A 655 8.65 28.48 -29.37
N GLU A 656 9.28 29.22 -28.46
CA GLU A 656 10.19 30.28 -28.89
C GLU A 656 11.62 29.73 -28.88
N ASN A 657 11.79 28.83 -29.86
CA ASN A 657 12.96 28.56 -30.72
C ASN A 657 14.22 27.94 -30.14
N ALA A 658 14.47 26.67 -30.51
CA ALA A 658 15.74 26.00 -30.31
C ALA A 658 16.29 25.45 -31.64
N LEU A 659 17.22 26.17 -32.26
CA LEU A 659 18.10 25.64 -33.32
C LEU A 659 19.43 25.20 -32.70
N PHE A 660 19.90 23.99 -33.02
CA PHE A 660 21.19 23.46 -32.57
C PHE A 660 22.27 23.75 -33.62
N MET A 661 23.36 24.45 -33.27
CA MET A 661 24.60 24.39 -34.06
C MET A 661 25.44 23.19 -33.63
N LYS A 662 25.87 22.39 -34.60
CA LYS A 662 26.79 21.28 -34.41
C LYS A 662 28.17 21.70 -34.94
N GLY A 663 29.13 21.87 -34.03
CA GLY A 663 30.57 21.87 -34.30
C GLY A 663 31.14 23.05 -35.08
N ILE A 664 31.78 23.99 -34.38
CA ILE A 664 32.99 24.68 -34.86
C ILE A 664 33.95 24.71 -33.67
N SER A 665 34.89 23.78 -33.66
CA SER A 665 36.13 23.89 -32.89
C SER A 665 37.20 24.47 -33.81
N ASN A 666 37.98 25.38 -33.23
CA ASN A 666 39.25 25.95 -33.71
C ASN A 666 39.14 27.11 -34.71
N GLU A 667 39.99 28.10 -34.45
CA GLU A 667 40.22 29.34 -35.22
C GLU A 667 39.21 30.48 -35.05
N LEU A 668 39.42 31.26 -33.98
CA LEU A 668 39.51 32.74 -34.03
C LEU A 668 39.88 33.24 -32.63
N GLY A 669 41.18 33.51 -32.47
CA GLY A 669 41.81 33.88 -31.22
C GLY A 669 41.51 35.31 -30.74
N THR A 670 41.63 35.47 -29.43
CA THR A 670 42.25 36.60 -28.71
C THR A 670 41.74 38.04 -28.89
N GLY A 671 40.66 38.32 -29.62
CA GLY A 671 40.15 39.70 -29.80
C GLY A 671 39.10 40.23 -28.81
N LEU A 672 38.35 39.36 -28.10
CA LEU A 672 37.09 39.75 -27.44
C LEU A 672 37.16 39.90 -25.91
N LYS A 673 38.36 39.91 -25.32
CA LYS A 673 38.54 40.11 -23.88
C LYS A 673 38.63 41.59 -23.44
N SER A 674 38.70 42.56 -24.35
CA SER A 674 38.80 43.99 -23.98
C SER A 674 37.45 44.72 -23.89
N PHE A 675 36.33 44.16 -24.37
CA PHE A 675 35.06 44.89 -24.42
C PHE A 675 34.18 44.80 -23.15
N TYR A 676 34.50 43.91 -22.20
CA TYR A 676 33.68 43.69 -20.99
C TYR A 676 34.28 44.25 -19.69
N ARG A 677 35.27 45.16 -19.76
CA ARG A 677 35.82 45.85 -18.57
C ARG A 677 35.30 47.29 -18.38
N SER A 678 34.29 47.75 -19.12
CA SER A 678 33.73 49.09 -18.95
C SER A 678 32.19 49.18 -19.07
N LEU A 679 31.46 48.13 -18.68
CA LEU A 679 30.01 48.19 -18.47
C LEU A 679 29.65 47.62 -17.11
#